data_AF-A0A498DQ08-F1
#
_entry.id   AF-A0A498DQ08-F1
#
_cell.length_a   1.000
_cell.length_b   1.000
_cell.length_c   1.000
_cell.angle_alpha   90.00
_cell.angle_beta   90.00
_cell.angle_gamma   90.00
#
_symmetry.space_group_name_H-M   'P 1'
#
loop_
_entity.id
_entity.type
_entity.pdbx_description
1 polymer ?
#
loop_
_entity_poly.entity_id
_entity_poly.type
_entity_poly.pdbx_seq_one_letter_code
_entity_poly.pdbx_strand_id
1 'polypeptide(L)'
;MSSSTDLHPFANPGRTKLSLVSRGVALPDGLQHASQWVSQANAIETVLDIKLPTGQLCTVPVGQPYTQQSSFSLEQKGDKTLLHCGGEVSEVTLIPAPVFYQKKTRSGARMGSFASLHDRLLILHPFMGCGFFNQSGNACQYCQYESMTNEDQPPLRDPLELVEAVRAALAEREVETVYLYNGYSPSDDVGLRQLVAVIALLRKHLGHRQIALETIAPLDVQVIDELYEAGLDVFVCNLEINDAERFAQVCPGKHASGGQDAIYGALQYARSVFRAGAVVSHLIVGLEPLQSTLDGMKKLIEQGIVPMLLPFRPLPGTPLCDNSLPSLDDVEHALLVQYELLEHSGLPTHRLRDMGRVLTPMESGLLIGKDPYLSEQVITSSMGSHVSGWMDALRRYLRSNGKVDENYQQTLNKPMHLLLAKEGIPYFALIILSALGLWAGAQDIPAGLTDSGWNALLIFLFCLALWVSGLIPLAATSLLGLALLPLTGVLDAAEAYSMFGSSALFFILGAFMLAAGARVTGLSEHMALALIDRVGSGPKQLLMAMLFLPAVMAFFMPEHAVAAVFLPIAWEIVRSLDLKIGDRYAQSLFFAVAWGAIIGGVMTLLGGARGPLALGMVQEISGQSFSFMDWTMAAAPVVILMLLLAAVILLVITPFEGVNVDRARQCVERRQLEVGNLEPRGWLMGGLLLVTVIAWMFAGHALSLASIALLSVAAMFALRLVRWDEIEQHVSWSVVLMYGGAIAVGSALSVSGAGAWVAMQFFPAGLVGLSLMIVLTIATLLLTEGVSNAAAVAILLPIAIPVGLSAGIDPLTVALTVGIVAGFAFMLPMGTPPNAMIYATGFVQRLAMLRFGGMLSLAALILFVVVSSLWWPMVGVGLSGS
;
A
#
# COMPACT_ATOMS: atom_id res chain seq x y z
N MET A 1 -44.92 38.87 -8.67
CA MET A 1 -45.29 39.18 -7.27
C MET A 1 -44.84 37.99 -6.43
N SER A 2 -43.63 38.06 -5.86
CA SER A 2 -43.02 36.98 -5.08
C SER A 2 -43.58 36.99 -3.65
N SER A 3 -44.13 35.87 -3.21
CA SER A 3 -44.67 35.69 -1.86
C SER A 3 -43.55 35.63 -0.80
N SER A 4 -43.29 36.77 -0.17
CA SER A 4 -43.03 37.06 1.26
C SER A 4 -42.56 36.02 2.31
N THR A 5 -41.87 34.90 2.03
CA THR A 5 -41.63 33.88 3.09
C THR A 5 -40.28 33.88 3.84
N ASP A 6 -39.33 34.76 3.53
CA ASP A 6 -38.05 34.87 4.27
C ASP A 6 -37.97 36.16 5.13
N LEU A 7 -38.98 36.46 5.96
CA LEU A 7 -38.98 37.74 6.70
C LEU A 7 -37.92 37.83 7.81
N HIS A 8 -37.39 36.71 8.33
CA HIS A 8 -36.34 36.66 9.37
C HIS A 8 -35.50 35.35 9.32
N PRO A 9 -34.76 35.08 8.23
CA PRO A 9 -34.10 33.79 8.02
C PRO A 9 -32.98 33.49 9.02
N PHE A 10 -32.41 34.52 9.67
CA PHE A 10 -31.35 34.35 10.67
C PHE A 10 -31.87 34.06 12.09
N ALA A 11 -33.19 34.13 12.32
CA ALA A 11 -33.78 33.87 13.64
C ALA A 11 -33.72 32.38 14.05
N ASN A 12 -33.67 31.46 13.08
CA ASN A 12 -33.53 30.03 13.31
C ASN A 12 -32.38 29.46 12.44
N PRO A 13 -31.31 28.90 13.05
CA PRO A 13 -30.16 28.41 12.31
C PRO A 13 -30.48 27.22 11.40
N GLY A 14 -31.43 26.36 11.77
CA GLY A 14 -31.91 25.27 10.93
C GLY A 14 -32.60 25.77 9.67
N ARG A 15 -33.43 26.82 9.78
CA ARG A 15 -34.04 27.49 8.62
C ARG A 15 -33.00 28.19 7.76
N THR A 16 -32.01 28.85 8.38
CA THR A 16 -30.89 29.45 7.65
C THR A 16 -30.15 28.39 6.82
N LYS A 17 -29.76 27.26 7.44
CA LYS A 17 -29.09 26.15 6.76
C LYS A 17 -29.95 25.57 5.64
N LEU A 18 -31.24 25.30 5.90
CA LEU A 18 -32.16 24.77 4.90
C LEU A 18 -32.27 25.68 3.68
N SER A 19 -32.44 26.99 3.90
CA SER A 19 -32.59 27.95 2.80
C SER A 19 -31.29 28.11 2.00
N LEU A 20 -30.14 28.24 2.66
CA LEU A 20 -28.83 28.31 2.02
C LEU A 20 -28.54 27.07 1.18
N VAL A 21 -28.75 25.88 1.74
CA VAL A 21 -28.45 24.64 1.02
C VAL A 21 -29.45 24.43 -0.12
N SER A 22 -30.72 24.80 0.03
CA SER A 22 -31.74 24.57 -1.01
C SER A 22 -31.71 25.59 -2.15
N ARG A 23 -31.46 26.87 -1.85
CA ARG A 23 -31.52 27.99 -2.83
C ARG A 23 -30.15 28.53 -3.22
N GLY A 24 -29.10 28.14 -2.50
CA GLY A 24 -27.74 28.63 -2.69
C GLY A 24 -27.58 30.10 -2.35
N VAL A 25 -26.46 30.68 -2.78
CA VAL A 25 -26.08 32.07 -2.53
C VAL A 25 -25.75 32.78 -3.84
N ALA A 26 -26.24 34.01 -3.99
CA ALA A 26 -25.82 34.91 -5.06
C ALA A 26 -24.48 35.57 -4.72
N LEU A 27 -23.59 35.65 -5.71
CA LEU A 27 -22.27 36.29 -5.61
C LEU A 27 -22.22 37.53 -6.53
N PRO A 28 -22.90 38.65 -6.19
CA PRO A 28 -23.04 39.79 -7.10
C PRO A 28 -21.70 40.46 -7.45
N ASP A 29 -20.78 40.57 -6.48
CA ASP A 29 -19.46 41.19 -6.65
C ASP A 29 -18.32 40.18 -6.82
N GLY A 30 -18.65 38.88 -6.86
CA GLY A 30 -17.67 37.79 -6.78
C GLY A 30 -16.99 37.68 -5.40
N LEU A 31 -16.07 36.73 -5.26
CA LEU A 31 -15.28 36.53 -4.04
C LEU A 31 -13.80 36.88 -4.28
N GLN A 32 -13.15 37.51 -3.31
CA GLN A 32 -11.71 37.73 -3.38
C GLN A 32 -10.99 36.38 -3.27
N HIS A 33 -10.06 36.11 -4.19
CA HIS A 33 -9.37 34.82 -4.29
C HIS A 33 -10.34 33.62 -4.38
N ALA A 34 -11.40 33.72 -5.21
CA ALA A 34 -12.45 32.72 -5.34
C ALA A 34 -11.96 31.25 -5.44
N SER A 35 -10.80 31.00 -6.07
CA SER A 35 -10.19 29.66 -6.18
C SER A 35 -9.79 29.01 -4.85
N GLN A 36 -9.70 29.79 -3.76
CA GLN A 36 -9.43 29.29 -2.41
C GLN A 36 -10.68 28.78 -1.70
N TRP A 37 -11.85 29.32 -2.05
CA TRP A 37 -13.12 29.09 -1.34
C TRP A 37 -14.06 28.19 -2.12
N VAL A 38 -14.05 28.35 -3.45
CA VAL A 38 -14.98 27.71 -4.35
C VAL A 38 -14.38 26.41 -4.86
N SER A 39 -15.15 25.33 -4.77
CA SER A 39 -14.77 24.03 -5.31
C SER A 39 -15.88 23.44 -6.17
N GLN A 40 -15.52 22.68 -7.19
CA GLN A 40 -16.47 21.83 -7.90
C GLN A 40 -16.61 20.53 -7.13
N ALA A 41 -17.77 20.33 -6.49
CA ALA A 41 -18.11 19.06 -5.88
C ALA A 41 -18.68 18.15 -6.96
N ASN A 42 -18.17 16.92 -7.05
CA ASN A 42 -18.69 15.87 -7.94
C ASN A 42 -18.70 16.24 -9.43
N ALA A 43 -17.81 17.15 -9.87
CA ALA A 43 -17.69 17.64 -11.25
C ALA A 43 -18.95 18.29 -11.86
N ILE A 44 -20.01 18.52 -11.07
CA ILE A 44 -21.31 18.98 -11.57
C ILE A 44 -21.72 20.32 -10.96
N GLU A 45 -21.62 20.47 -9.63
CA GLU A 45 -22.07 21.66 -8.93
C GLU A 45 -20.91 22.39 -8.23
N THR A 46 -20.81 23.68 -8.49
CA THR A 46 -19.88 24.58 -7.81
C THR A 46 -20.45 24.94 -6.43
N VAL A 47 -19.67 24.69 -5.39
CA VAL A 47 -20.10 24.87 -3.99
C VAL A 47 -19.07 25.66 -3.19
N LEU A 48 -19.55 26.19 -2.07
CA LEU A 48 -18.81 27.00 -1.12
C LEU A 48 -19.15 26.51 0.30
N ASP A 49 -18.16 26.30 1.15
CA ASP A 49 -18.41 25.87 2.53
C ASP A 49 -18.49 27.10 3.46
N ILE A 50 -19.65 27.28 4.10
CA ILE A 50 -19.94 28.37 5.03
C ILE A 50 -20.15 27.79 6.43
N LYS A 51 -19.51 28.36 7.43
CA LYS A 51 -19.81 28.11 8.84
C LYS A 51 -20.64 29.25 9.41
N LEU A 52 -21.85 28.93 9.90
CA LEU A 52 -22.77 29.87 10.54
C LEU A 52 -22.24 30.30 11.93
N PRO A 53 -22.68 31.44 12.49
CA PRO A 53 -22.30 31.88 13.84
C PRO A 53 -22.58 30.85 14.94
N THR A 54 -23.60 30.02 14.73
CA THR A 54 -24.00 28.93 15.62
C THR A 54 -23.07 27.71 15.52
N GLY A 55 -22.07 27.74 14.63
CA GLY A 55 -21.06 26.70 14.46
C GLY A 55 -21.39 25.63 13.41
N GLN A 56 -22.59 25.66 12.83
CA GLN A 56 -23.03 24.70 11.81
C GLN A 56 -22.32 24.92 10.47
N LEU A 57 -21.88 23.83 9.83
CA LEU A 57 -21.31 23.86 8.49
C LEU A 57 -22.40 23.68 7.43
N CYS A 58 -22.35 24.50 6.39
CA CYS A 58 -23.26 24.49 5.25
C CYS A 58 -22.42 24.43 3.96
N THR A 59 -22.53 23.35 3.18
CA THR A 59 -22.04 23.34 1.81
C THR A 59 -23.11 23.96 0.89
N VAL A 60 -22.85 25.18 0.43
CA VAL A 60 -23.82 26.04 -0.25
C VAL A 60 -23.54 26.07 -1.76
N PRO A 61 -24.54 25.79 -2.62
CA PRO A 61 -24.40 25.95 -4.06
C PRO A 61 -24.19 27.40 -4.47
N VAL A 62 -23.33 27.61 -5.47
CA VAL A 62 -23.08 28.93 -6.08
C VAL A 62 -22.87 28.83 -7.57
N GLY A 63 -23.12 29.93 -8.29
CA GLY A 63 -22.81 30.03 -9.71
C GLY A 63 -23.75 29.24 -10.63
N GLN A 64 -24.87 28.74 -10.11
CA GLN A 64 -25.95 28.13 -10.90
C GLN A 64 -27.04 29.14 -11.26
N PRO A 65 -27.82 28.94 -12.35
CA PRO A 65 -28.90 29.85 -12.73
C PRO A 65 -29.90 30.13 -11.59
N TYR A 66 -30.28 29.09 -10.84
CA TYR A 66 -31.22 29.25 -9.72
C TYR A 66 -30.61 30.01 -8.53
N THR A 67 -29.28 29.93 -8.32
CA THR A 67 -28.60 30.64 -7.22
C THR A 67 -28.52 32.15 -7.44
N GLN A 68 -28.59 32.62 -8.69
CA GLN A 68 -28.65 34.05 -9.00
C GLN A 68 -29.97 34.69 -8.55
N GLN A 69 -31.03 33.88 -8.44
CA GLN A 69 -32.34 34.30 -7.96
C GLN A 69 -32.51 34.05 -6.45
N SER A 70 -31.44 33.65 -5.74
CA SER A 70 -31.48 33.43 -4.30
C SER A 70 -31.74 34.75 -3.55
N SER A 71 -32.54 34.67 -2.48
CA SER A 71 -32.73 35.77 -1.53
C SER A 71 -31.44 36.11 -0.77
N PHE A 72 -30.48 35.18 -0.75
CA PHE A 72 -29.20 35.34 -0.08
C PHE A 72 -28.12 35.87 -1.02
N SER A 73 -27.42 36.92 -0.60
CA SER A 73 -26.20 37.37 -1.24
C SER A 73 -25.03 37.40 -0.26
N LEU A 74 -23.84 37.12 -0.76
CA LEU A 74 -22.61 37.12 0.03
C LEU A 74 -21.71 38.27 -0.38
N GLU A 75 -21.28 39.07 0.58
CA GLU A 75 -20.39 40.21 0.39
C GLU A 75 -19.14 40.04 1.28
N GLN A 76 -17.94 40.23 0.70
CA GLN A 76 -16.68 40.15 1.44
C GLN A 76 -16.08 41.56 1.64
N LYS A 77 -15.99 42.01 2.90
CA LYS A 77 -15.41 43.31 3.29
C LYS A 77 -14.15 43.10 4.13
N GLY A 78 -13.00 43.15 3.48
CA GLY A 78 -11.71 42.84 4.13
C GLY A 78 -11.69 41.38 4.60
N ASP A 79 -11.39 41.16 5.88
CA ASP A 79 -11.34 39.82 6.48
C ASP A 79 -12.72 39.27 6.89
N LYS A 80 -13.79 40.08 6.80
CA LYS A 80 -15.15 39.68 7.19
C LYS A 80 -15.98 39.27 5.99
N THR A 81 -16.74 38.20 6.15
CA THR A 81 -17.73 37.75 5.17
C THR A 81 -19.13 37.95 5.73
N LEU A 82 -19.95 38.72 5.01
CA LEU A 82 -21.30 39.09 5.41
C LEU A 82 -22.31 38.40 4.50
N LEU A 83 -23.27 37.72 5.10
CA LEU A 83 -24.40 37.08 4.43
C LEU A 83 -25.63 37.97 4.59
N HIS A 84 -26.21 38.40 3.47
CA HIS A 84 -27.35 39.31 3.40
C HIS A 84 -28.60 38.55 2.96
N CYS A 85 -29.74 38.81 3.61
CA CYS A 85 -31.05 38.34 3.14
C CYS A 85 -32.15 39.25 3.67
N GLY A 86 -33.06 39.71 2.80
CA GLY A 86 -34.26 40.46 3.23
C GLY A 86 -34.02 41.74 4.03
N GLY A 87 -32.82 42.35 3.93
CA GLY A 87 -32.41 43.52 4.73
C GLY A 87 -31.70 43.19 6.05
N GLU A 88 -31.62 41.91 6.43
CA GLU A 88 -30.81 41.43 7.56
C GLU A 88 -29.38 41.06 7.11
N VAL A 89 -28.44 41.11 8.05
CA VAL A 89 -27.02 40.78 7.82
C VAL A 89 -26.51 39.87 8.94
N SER A 90 -25.81 38.80 8.56
CA SER A 90 -25.14 37.89 9.49
C SER A 90 -23.67 37.69 9.10
N GLU A 91 -22.75 37.73 10.06
CA GLU A 91 -21.33 37.47 9.83
C GLU A 91 -21.09 35.96 9.77
N VAL A 92 -20.53 35.47 8.67
CA VAL A 92 -20.27 34.03 8.46
C VAL A 92 -18.79 33.78 8.22
N THR A 93 -18.33 32.57 8.52
CA THR A 93 -16.94 32.17 8.26
C THR A 93 -16.86 31.31 6.99
N LEU A 94 -16.03 31.71 6.03
CA LEU A 94 -15.71 30.89 4.86
C LEU A 94 -14.70 29.81 5.24
N ILE A 95 -14.95 28.58 4.81
CA ILE A 95 -14.02 27.47 4.97
C ILE A 95 -13.28 27.24 3.63
N PRO A 96 -11.93 27.17 3.63
CA PRO A 96 -11.18 26.91 2.41
C PRO A 96 -11.52 25.58 1.78
N ALA A 97 -11.50 25.53 0.44
CA ALA A 97 -11.68 24.30 -0.32
C ALA A 97 -10.57 23.28 0.03
N PRO A 98 -10.90 21.98 0.14
CA PRO A 98 -9.92 20.96 0.47
C PRO A 98 -8.73 20.91 -0.50
N VAL A 99 -7.50 20.94 0.03
CA VAL A 99 -6.25 20.91 -0.74
C VAL A 99 -6.11 19.59 -1.48
N PHE A 100 -6.57 18.48 -0.89
CA PHE A 100 -6.49 17.18 -1.53
C PHE A 100 -7.26 17.12 -2.86
N TYR A 101 -8.27 17.96 -3.09
CA TYR A 101 -8.96 18.01 -4.38
C TYR A 101 -8.03 18.32 -5.56
N GLN A 102 -6.90 18.99 -5.32
CA GLN A 102 -5.92 19.35 -6.35
C GLN A 102 -4.83 18.27 -6.53
N LYS A 103 -4.73 17.30 -5.61
CA LYS A 103 -3.76 16.20 -5.70
C LYS A 103 -4.15 15.24 -6.82
N LYS A 104 -3.13 14.61 -7.39
CA LYS A 104 -3.27 13.55 -8.39
C LYS A 104 -3.06 12.19 -7.75
N THR A 105 -3.82 11.20 -8.20
CA THR A 105 -3.64 9.79 -7.86
C THR A 105 -2.48 9.18 -8.65
N ARG A 106 -2.14 7.93 -8.36
CA ARG A 106 -1.13 7.14 -9.10
C ARG A 106 -1.31 7.09 -10.63
N SER A 107 -2.55 7.19 -11.11
CA SER A 107 -2.88 7.19 -12.54
C SER A 107 -2.87 8.58 -13.17
N GLY A 108 -2.70 9.62 -12.35
CA GLY A 108 -2.78 11.02 -12.76
C GLY A 108 -4.16 11.66 -12.64
N ALA A 109 -5.20 10.93 -12.20
CA ALA A 109 -6.54 11.49 -11.99
C ALA A 109 -6.56 12.50 -10.84
N ARG A 110 -7.24 13.63 -11.01
CA ARG A 110 -7.40 14.64 -9.96
C ARG A 110 -8.41 14.14 -8.92
N MET A 111 -8.04 14.08 -7.63
CA MET A 111 -8.90 13.51 -6.58
C MET A 111 -10.27 14.20 -6.47
N GLY A 112 -10.33 15.53 -6.63
CA GLY A 112 -11.58 16.29 -6.61
C GLY A 112 -12.54 15.99 -7.77
N SER A 113 -12.13 15.22 -8.78
CA SER A 113 -13.02 14.80 -9.88
C SER A 113 -13.94 13.65 -9.51
N PHE A 114 -13.66 12.92 -8.42
CA PHE A 114 -14.43 11.75 -8.00
C PHE A 114 -14.60 11.64 -6.48
N ALA A 115 -14.10 12.61 -5.72
CA ALA A 115 -14.28 12.69 -4.28
C ALA A 115 -14.82 14.07 -3.91
N SER A 116 -15.82 14.11 -3.02
CA SER A 116 -16.29 15.35 -2.38
C SER A 116 -16.40 15.17 -0.87
N LEU A 117 -16.00 16.18 -0.12
CA LEU A 117 -16.03 16.22 1.32
C LEU A 117 -17.07 17.25 1.78
N HIS A 118 -18.03 16.80 2.56
CA HIS A 118 -19.09 17.61 3.17
C HIS A 118 -19.00 17.44 4.69
N ASP A 119 -18.45 18.44 5.38
CA ASP A 119 -18.12 18.34 6.82
C ASP A 119 -17.28 17.08 7.14
N ARG A 120 -17.89 16.05 7.73
CA ARG A 120 -17.28 14.75 8.10
C ARG A 120 -17.68 13.60 7.16
N LEU A 121 -18.38 13.90 6.06
CA LEU A 121 -18.84 12.98 5.03
C LEU A 121 -17.94 13.03 3.79
N LEU A 122 -17.21 11.97 3.51
CA LEU A 122 -16.44 11.84 2.27
C LEU A 122 -17.23 11.00 1.26
N ILE A 123 -17.77 11.65 0.24
CA ILE A 123 -18.44 11.01 -0.89
C ILE A 123 -17.39 10.60 -1.93
N LEU A 124 -17.46 9.36 -2.42
CA LEU A 124 -16.61 8.81 -3.47
C LEU A 124 -17.47 8.22 -4.59
N HIS A 125 -17.02 8.42 -5.83
CA HIS A 125 -17.64 7.88 -7.04
C HIS A 125 -16.79 6.73 -7.59
N PRO A 126 -17.07 5.46 -7.18
CA PRO A 126 -16.27 4.31 -7.61
C PRO A 126 -16.38 4.05 -9.12
N PHE A 127 -17.54 4.28 -9.72
CA PHE A 127 -17.74 4.18 -11.17
C PHE A 127 -17.57 5.54 -11.84
N MET A 128 -17.15 5.54 -13.11
CA MET A 128 -17.01 6.75 -13.92
C MET A 128 -18.32 7.10 -14.65
N GLY A 129 -19.45 7.06 -13.95
CA GLY A 129 -20.78 7.43 -14.45
C GLY A 129 -21.87 6.40 -14.19
N CYS A 130 -23.03 6.58 -14.82
CA CYS A 130 -24.19 5.68 -14.73
C CYS A 130 -24.65 5.22 -16.13
N GLY A 131 -24.83 3.90 -16.29
CA GLY A 131 -25.19 3.29 -17.57
C GLY A 131 -26.55 3.73 -18.15
N PHE A 132 -27.46 4.27 -17.33
CA PHE A 132 -28.72 4.83 -17.84
C PHE A 132 -28.53 6.03 -18.77
N PHE A 133 -27.38 6.71 -18.73
CA PHE A 133 -27.08 7.81 -19.64
C PHE A 133 -26.67 7.34 -21.05
N ASN A 134 -26.27 6.07 -21.21
CA ASN A 134 -25.86 5.58 -22.53
C ASN A 134 -27.05 5.36 -23.47
N GLN A 135 -28.24 5.11 -22.92
CA GLN A 135 -29.47 4.92 -23.71
C GLN A 135 -30.35 6.16 -23.62
N SER A 136 -30.62 6.76 -24.79
CA SER A 136 -31.49 7.94 -24.88
C SER A 136 -32.85 7.66 -24.25
N GLY A 137 -33.26 8.51 -23.29
CA GLY A 137 -34.55 8.42 -22.62
C GLY A 137 -34.57 7.56 -21.33
N ASN A 138 -33.48 6.89 -20.95
CA ASN A 138 -33.44 6.07 -19.72
C ASN A 138 -32.88 6.81 -18.49
N ALA A 139 -32.12 7.89 -18.69
CA ALA A 139 -31.57 8.70 -17.61
C ALA A 139 -32.70 9.32 -16.75
N CYS A 140 -32.46 9.41 -15.44
CA CYS A 140 -33.39 10.12 -14.55
C CYS A 140 -33.41 11.61 -14.92
N GLN A 141 -34.60 12.19 -15.09
CA GLN A 141 -34.76 13.53 -15.67
C GLN A 141 -34.19 14.69 -14.81
N TYR A 142 -33.78 14.41 -13.56
CA TYR A 142 -33.14 15.37 -12.65
C TYR A 142 -31.64 15.12 -12.44
N CYS A 143 -31.08 14.04 -12.99
CA CYS A 143 -29.73 13.57 -12.66
C CYS A 143 -28.69 14.03 -13.71
N GLN A 144 -27.44 14.22 -13.27
CA GLN A 144 -26.30 14.59 -14.13
C GLN A 144 -25.09 13.68 -13.94
N TYR A 145 -25.30 12.46 -13.43
CA TYR A 145 -24.23 11.48 -13.23
C TYR A 145 -23.88 10.77 -14.55
N GLU A 146 -23.63 11.56 -15.58
CA GLU A 146 -23.28 11.13 -16.94
C GLU A 146 -21.85 10.57 -16.97
N SER A 147 -21.64 9.53 -17.77
CA SER A 147 -20.32 8.94 -17.95
C SER A 147 -19.50 9.73 -18.95
N MET A 148 -18.24 10.06 -18.61
CA MET A 148 -17.30 10.68 -19.54
C MET A 148 -16.94 9.77 -20.74
N THR A 149 -17.23 8.46 -20.66
CA THR A 149 -16.84 7.46 -21.66
C THR A 149 -17.98 6.99 -22.57
N ASN A 150 -19.24 7.37 -22.32
CA ASN A 150 -20.43 6.88 -23.05
C ASN A 150 -20.41 5.35 -23.24
N GLU A 151 -20.13 4.62 -22.16
CA GLU A 151 -20.13 3.15 -22.15
C GLU A 151 -21.38 2.62 -21.43
N ASP A 152 -21.98 1.53 -21.95
CA ASP A 152 -23.13 0.88 -21.31
C ASP A 152 -22.83 0.43 -19.88
N GLN A 153 -21.62 -0.08 -19.67
CA GLN A 153 -21.07 -0.43 -18.36
C GLN A 153 -19.99 0.59 -18.01
N PRO A 154 -20.28 1.57 -17.14
CA PRO A 154 -19.27 2.53 -16.70
C PRO A 154 -18.07 1.79 -16.11
N PRO A 155 -16.83 2.20 -16.43
CA PRO A 155 -15.64 1.56 -15.90
C PRO A 155 -15.51 1.85 -14.40
N LEU A 156 -15.14 0.82 -13.65
CA LEU A 156 -14.76 0.94 -12.24
C LEU A 156 -13.38 1.61 -12.15
N ARG A 157 -13.26 2.63 -11.29
CA ARG A 157 -11.96 3.23 -10.95
C ARG A 157 -11.07 2.21 -10.25
N ASP A 158 -9.76 2.36 -10.40
CA ASP A 158 -8.81 1.56 -9.63
C ASP A 158 -9.14 1.70 -8.12
N PRO A 159 -9.45 0.60 -7.41
CA PRO A 159 -9.76 0.64 -5.98
C PRO A 159 -8.67 1.33 -5.15
N LEU A 160 -7.40 1.28 -5.58
CA LEU A 160 -6.30 1.94 -4.89
C LEU A 160 -6.33 3.47 -5.03
N GLU A 161 -6.92 4.01 -6.10
CA GLU A 161 -7.15 5.46 -6.21
C GLU A 161 -8.17 5.96 -5.19
N LEU A 162 -9.22 5.17 -4.95
CA LEU A 162 -10.21 5.47 -3.92
C LEU A 162 -9.56 5.48 -2.53
N VAL A 163 -8.67 4.52 -2.25
CA VAL A 163 -7.86 4.50 -1.02
C VAL A 163 -6.95 5.72 -0.91
N GLU A 164 -6.30 6.15 -2.01
CA GLU A 164 -5.47 7.35 -2.02
C GLU A 164 -6.26 8.61 -1.68
N ALA A 165 -7.45 8.76 -2.27
CA ALA A 165 -8.35 9.88 -1.96
C ALA A 165 -8.80 9.85 -0.49
N VAL A 166 -9.17 8.68 0.04
CA VAL A 166 -9.54 8.51 1.45
C VAL A 166 -8.40 8.88 2.39
N ARG A 167 -7.18 8.40 2.12
CA ARG A 167 -6.01 8.73 2.95
C ARG A 167 -5.66 10.21 2.87
N ALA A 168 -5.79 10.83 1.69
CA ALA A 168 -5.53 12.24 1.51
C ALA A 168 -6.56 13.11 2.24
N ALA A 169 -7.84 12.73 2.21
CA ALA A 169 -8.91 13.41 2.94
C ALA A 169 -8.74 13.27 4.46
N LEU A 170 -8.46 12.06 4.96
CA LEU A 170 -8.20 11.79 6.38
C LEU A 170 -6.97 12.53 6.94
N ALA A 171 -5.99 12.83 6.09
CA ALA A 171 -4.81 13.61 6.49
C ALA A 171 -5.11 15.11 6.64
N GLU A 172 -6.22 15.59 6.09
CA GLU A 172 -6.58 17.01 6.03
C GLU A 172 -7.75 17.38 6.95
N ARG A 173 -8.79 16.54 7.02
CA ARG A 173 -9.97 16.75 7.87
C ARG A 173 -10.41 15.47 8.56
N GLU A 174 -11.19 15.62 9.63
CA GLU A 174 -11.85 14.48 10.28
C GLU A 174 -12.97 13.94 9.39
N VAL A 175 -12.87 12.68 8.99
CA VAL A 175 -13.91 11.94 8.25
C VAL A 175 -14.43 10.82 9.13
N GLU A 176 -15.75 10.78 9.33
CA GLU A 176 -16.45 9.74 10.09
C GLU A 176 -17.15 8.74 9.17
N THR A 177 -17.68 9.22 8.05
CA THR A 177 -18.41 8.41 7.08
C THR A 177 -17.80 8.53 5.69
N VAL A 178 -17.48 7.40 5.09
CA VAL A 178 -17.18 7.30 3.65
C VAL A 178 -18.41 6.79 2.93
N TYR A 179 -18.88 7.56 1.95
CA TYR A 179 -20.13 7.35 1.25
C TYR A 179 -19.83 7.03 -0.22
N LEU A 180 -20.11 5.79 -0.63
CA LEU A 180 -19.94 5.35 -2.01
C LEU A 180 -21.22 5.67 -2.79
N TYR A 181 -21.10 6.49 -3.83
CA TYR A 181 -22.22 6.82 -4.72
C TYR A 181 -22.13 5.99 -5.99
N ASN A 182 -23.00 4.98 -6.13
CA ASN A 182 -22.99 4.05 -7.25
C ASN A 182 -24.05 4.37 -8.31
N GLY A 183 -23.67 4.24 -9.58
CA GLY A 183 -24.57 4.32 -10.74
C GLY A 183 -25.14 2.96 -11.14
N TYR A 184 -25.76 2.91 -12.31
CA TYR A 184 -26.25 1.67 -12.93
C TYR A 184 -25.14 1.02 -13.77
N SER A 185 -25.05 -0.31 -13.70
CA SER A 185 -24.29 -1.15 -14.61
C SER A 185 -25.19 -2.29 -15.12
N PRO A 186 -25.16 -2.63 -16.42
CA PRO A 186 -26.03 -3.64 -17.03
C PRO A 186 -25.68 -5.05 -16.53
N SER A 187 -26.35 -5.48 -15.46
CA SER A 187 -26.17 -6.76 -14.77
C SER A 187 -27.26 -6.92 -13.71
N ASP A 188 -27.61 -8.16 -13.32
CA ASP A 188 -28.64 -8.42 -12.31
C ASP A 188 -28.28 -7.85 -10.93
N ASP A 189 -26.99 -7.75 -10.61
CA ASP A 189 -26.46 -7.15 -9.38
C ASP A 189 -26.17 -5.64 -9.52
N VAL A 190 -26.50 -5.03 -10.66
CA VAL A 190 -26.27 -3.62 -10.99
C VAL A 190 -24.82 -3.13 -10.75
N GLY A 191 -23.84 -4.03 -10.90
CA GLY A 191 -22.41 -3.77 -10.70
C GLY A 191 -21.94 -3.82 -9.24
N LEU A 192 -22.79 -4.23 -8.30
CA LEU A 192 -22.49 -4.23 -6.88
C LEU A 192 -21.40 -5.23 -6.48
N ARG A 193 -21.29 -6.39 -7.14
CA ARG A 193 -20.22 -7.37 -6.84
C ARG A 193 -18.83 -6.80 -7.06
N GLN A 194 -18.68 -5.88 -8.01
CA GLN A 194 -17.40 -5.20 -8.26
C GLN A 194 -17.00 -4.30 -7.08
N LEU A 195 -17.97 -3.82 -6.28
CA LEU A 195 -17.73 -3.00 -5.10
C LEU A 195 -17.39 -3.81 -3.85
N VAL A 196 -17.63 -5.13 -3.81
CA VAL A 196 -17.27 -5.99 -2.68
C VAL A 196 -15.78 -5.88 -2.36
N ALA A 197 -14.93 -5.98 -3.38
CA ALA A 197 -13.49 -5.84 -3.23
C ALA A 197 -13.08 -4.41 -2.80
N VAL A 198 -13.76 -3.39 -3.34
CA VAL A 198 -13.53 -1.98 -2.99
C VAL A 198 -13.86 -1.74 -1.52
N ILE A 199 -15.02 -2.20 -1.05
CA ILE A 199 -15.48 -2.02 0.34
C ILE A 199 -14.55 -2.76 1.30
N ALA A 200 -14.16 -4.00 0.98
CA ALA A 200 -13.20 -4.76 1.79
C ALA A 200 -11.84 -4.04 1.90
N LEU A 201 -11.37 -3.46 0.79
CA LEU A 201 -10.15 -2.68 0.76
C LEU A 201 -10.28 -1.38 1.58
N LEU A 202 -11.36 -0.63 1.43
CA LEU A 202 -11.64 0.58 2.19
C LEU A 202 -11.76 0.30 3.69
N ARG A 203 -12.44 -0.77 4.08
CA ARG A 203 -12.59 -1.22 5.47
C ARG A 203 -11.23 -1.39 6.16
N LYS A 204 -10.24 -1.95 5.45
CA LYS A 204 -8.86 -2.11 5.96
C LYS A 204 -8.20 -0.78 6.33
N HIS A 205 -8.53 0.30 5.61
CA HIS A 205 -7.95 1.63 5.82
C HIS A 205 -8.78 2.53 6.76
N LEU A 206 -10.09 2.30 6.83
CA LEU A 206 -11.01 3.11 7.61
C LEU A 206 -11.19 2.62 9.07
N GLY A 207 -10.89 1.34 9.33
CA GLY A 207 -11.02 0.74 10.65
C GLY A 207 -12.49 0.69 11.09
N HIS A 208 -12.85 1.47 12.11
CA HIS A 208 -14.19 1.52 12.69
C HIS A 208 -15.11 2.58 12.08
N ARG A 209 -14.58 3.46 11.22
CA ARG A 209 -15.37 4.51 10.52
C ARG A 209 -16.42 3.90 9.61
N GLN A 210 -17.50 4.63 9.38
CA GLN A 210 -18.64 4.09 8.65
C GLN A 210 -18.39 4.05 7.14
N ILE A 211 -18.86 2.98 6.49
CA ILE A 211 -18.97 2.88 5.03
C ILE A 211 -20.45 2.79 4.68
N ALA A 212 -20.94 3.77 3.92
CA ALA A 212 -22.28 3.80 3.34
C ALA A 212 -22.19 3.59 1.82
N LEU A 213 -23.21 2.93 1.25
CA LEU A 213 -23.32 2.72 -0.19
C LEU A 213 -24.71 3.13 -0.66
N GLU A 214 -24.76 4.10 -1.57
CA GLU A 214 -25.95 4.47 -2.33
C GLU A 214 -25.96 3.79 -3.68
N THR A 215 -27.05 3.10 -3.98
CA THR A 215 -27.16 2.32 -5.21
C THR A 215 -28.60 2.18 -5.69
N ILE A 216 -28.73 1.61 -6.88
CA ILE A 216 -30.00 1.23 -7.50
C ILE A 216 -30.36 -0.18 -7.01
N ALA A 217 -31.65 -0.51 -7.00
CA ALA A 217 -32.09 -1.82 -6.56
C ALA A 217 -31.49 -2.94 -7.42
N PRO A 218 -30.71 -3.88 -6.84
CA PRO A 218 -30.30 -5.07 -7.55
C PRO A 218 -31.50 -6.02 -7.70
N LEU A 219 -31.56 -6.72 -8.83
CA LEU A 219 -32.49 -7.84 -9.01
C LEU A 219 -31.99 -9.06 -8.23
N ASP A 220 -30.67 -9.29 -8.19
CA ASP A 220 -30.03 -10.26 -7.32
C ASP A 220 -29.77 -9.65 -5.93
N VAL A 221 -30.72 -9.82 -5.02
CA VAL A 221 -30.62 -9.31 -3.65
C VAL A 221 -29.54 -10.01 -2.80
N GLN A 222 -28.99 -11.15 -3.24
CA GLN A 222 -27.94 -11.86 -2.47
C GLN A 222 -26.64 -11.06 -2.39
N VAL A 223 -26.38 -10.18 -3.37
CA VAL A 223 -25.22 -9.28 -3.34
C VAL A 223 -25.20 -8.39 -2.10
N ILE A 224 -26.36 -8.13 -1.48
CA ILE A 224 -26.48 -7.35 -0.25
C ILE A 224 -25.77 -8.04 0.92
N ASP A 225 -25.80 -9.38 0.99
CA ASP A 225 -25.03 -10.14 1.98
C ASP A 225 -23.52 -10.02 1.71
N GLU A 226 -23.10 -10.16 0.44
CA GLU A 226 -21.70 -10.04 0.03
C GLU A 226 -21.11 -8.66 0.40
N LEU A 227 -21.88 -7.58 0.17
CA LEU A 227 -21.51 -6.23 0.54
C LEU A 227 -21.42 -6.04 2.07
N TYR A 228 -22.38 -6.59 2.82
CA TYR A 228 -22.35 -6.56 4.28
C TYR A 228 -21.13 -7.28 4.83
N GLU A 229 -20.82 -8.46 4.31
CA GLU A 229 -19.66 -9.26 4.70
C GLU A 229 -18.33 -8.58 4.37
N ALA A 230 -18.24 -7.89 3.23
CA ALA A 230 -17.09 -7.06 2.87
C ALA A 230 -16.85 -5.89 3.85
N GLY A 231 -17.86 -5.54 4.66
CA GLY A 231 -17.77 -4.53 5.70
C GLY A 231 -18.54 -3.25 5.40
N LEU A 232 -19.62 -3.32 4.62
CA LEU A 232 -20.58 -2.21 4.47
C LEU A 232 -21.39 -2.04 5.77
N ASP A 233 -21.58 -0.79 6.24
CA ASP A 233 -22.33 -0.51 7.48
C ASP A 233 -23.73 0.05 7.23
N VAL A 234 -23.92 0.82 6.16
CA VAL A 234 -25.19 1.46 5.81
C VAL A 234 -25.52 1.18 4.34
N PHE A 235 -26.72 0.64 4.10
CA PHE A 235 -27.22 0.36 2.76
C PHE A 235 -28.28 1.40 2.38
N VAL A 236 -28.05 2.10 1.28
CA VAL A 236 -28.94 3.15 0.77
C VAL A 236 -29.43 2.73 -0.62
N CYS A 237 -30.75 2.56 -0.76
CA CYS A 237 -31.39 2.28 -2.04
C CYS A 237 -32.57 3.21 -2.22
N ASN A 238 -32.55 4.02 -3.27
CA ASN A 238 -33.43 5.16 -3.37
C ASN A 238 -34.74 4.84 -4.08
N LEU A 239 -35.83 5.29 -3.47
CA LEU A 239 -37.15 5.37 -4.09
C LEU A 239 -37.32 6.65 -4.91
N GLU A 240 -36.78 7.78 -4.42
CA GLU A 240 -36.87 9.15 -4.92
C GLU A 240 -38.27 9.75 -5.07
N ILE A 241 -39.24 9.01 -5.61
CA ILE A 241 -40.61 9.42 -5.87
C ILE A 241 -41.54 8.26 -5.46
N ASN A 242 -42.51 8.54 -4.60
CA ASN A 242 -43.46 7.52 -4.14
C ASN A 242 -44.58 7.26 -5.16
N ASP A 243 -45.04 8.28 -5.88
CA ASP A 243 -46.05 8.13 -6.93
C ASP A 243 -45.50 7.29 -8.10
N ALA A 244 -46.13 6.14 -8.37
CA ALA A 244 -45.65 5.16 -9.33
C ALA A 244 -45.66 5.66 -10.78
N GLU A 245 -46.68 6.44 -11.17
CA GLU A 245 -46.78 7.01 -12.52
C GLU A 245 -45.72 8.08 -12.72
N ARG A 246 -45.54 8.93 -11.70
CA ARG A 246 -44.51 9.98 -11.73
C ARG A 246 -43.11 9.40 -11.69
N PHE A 247 -42.89 8.33 -10.93
CA PHE A 247 -41.63 7.59 -10.91
C PHE A 247 -41.29 7.02 -12.28
N ALA A 248 -42.25 6.41 -12.99
CA ALA A 248 -42.03 5.88 -14.34
C ALA A 248 -41.67 6.99 -15.36
N GLN A 249 -42.25 8.18 -15.21
CA GLN A 249 -41.94 9.32 -16.08
C GLN A 249 -40.55 9.90 -15.79
N VAL A 250 -40.23 10.14 -14.51
CA VAL A 250 -39.03 10.88 -14.10
C VAL A 250 -37.80 9.97 -14.00
N CYS A 251 -37.98 8.69 -13.66
CA CYS A 251 -36.93 7.68 -13.49
C CYS A 251 -37.13 6.47 -14.44
N PRO A 252 -37.22 6.67 -15.77
CA PRO A 252 -37.63 5.62 -16.71
C PRO A 252 -36.70 4.39 -16.69
N GLY A 253 -35.38 4.57 -16.60
CA GLY A 253 -34.43 3.46 -16.52
C GLY A 253 -34.59 2.61 -15.24
N LYS A 254 -34.83 3.25 -14.09
CA LYS A 254 -35.11 2.54 -12.83
C LYS A 254 -36.44 1.81 -12.87
N HIS A 255 -37.45 2.41 -13.51
CA HIS A 255 -38.74 1.77 -13.73
C HIS A 255 -38.61 0.52 -14.60
N ALA A 256 -37.84 0.59 -15.69
CA ALA A 256 -37.55 -0.56 -16.54
C ALA A 256 -36.73 -1.66 -15.82
N SER A 257 -35.89 -1.27 -14.86
CA SER A 257 -35.07 -2.16 -14.04
C SER A 257 -35.79 -2.69 -12.79
N GLY A 258 -37.05 -3.11 -12.94
CA GLY A 258 -37.86 -3.70 -11.85
C GLY A 258 -38.64 -2.69 -10.99
N GLY A 259 -38.44 -1.39 -11.19
CA GLY A 259 -39.27 -0.33 -10.61
C GLY A 259 -39.31 -0.28 -9.09
N GLN A 260 -40.40 0.27 -8.54
CA GLN A 260 -40.55 0.45 -7.10
C GLN A 260 -40.60 -0.89 -6.34
N ASP A 261 -41.11 -1.95 -6.97
CA ASP A 261 -41.18 -3.28 -6.35
C ASP A 261 -39.79 -3.86 -6.08
N ALA A 262 -38.85 -3.71 -7.03
CA ALA A 262 -37.46 -4.11 -6.82
C ALA A 262 -36.80 -3.29 -5.69
N ILE A 263 -37.08 -1.98 -5.62
CA ILE A 263 -36.56 -1.09 -4.57
C ILE A 263 -37.06 -1.53 -3.19
N TYR A 264 -38.37 -1.72 -3.02
CA TYR A 264 -38.92 -2.21 -1.76
C TYR A 264 -38.40 -3.62 -1.41
N GLY A 265 -38.26 -4.51 -2.40
CA GLY A 265 -37.70 -5.84 -2.22
C GLY A 265 -36.26 -5.80 -1.70
N ALA A 266 -35.40 -4.99 -2.33
CA ALA A 266 -34.01 -4.80 -1.89
C ALA A 266 -33.92 -4.18 -0.49
N LEU A 267 -34.73 -3.16 -0.19
CA LEU A 267 -34.76 -2.52 1.12
C LEU A 267 -35.25 -3.47 2.22
N GLN A 268 -36.28 -4.26 1.97
CA GLN A 268 -36.80 -5.27 2.91
C GLN A 268 -35.77 -6.37 3.16
N TYR A 269 -35.09 -6.83 2.11
CA TYR A 269 -34.01 -7.80 2.24
C TYR A 269 -32.84 -7.24 3.06
N ALA A 270 -32.36 -6.03 2.72
CA ALA A 270 -31.31 -5.33 3.46
C ALA A 270 -31.69 -5.16 4.93
N ARG A 271 -32.96 -4.94 5.25
CA ARG A 271 -33.47 -4.86 6.62
C ARG A 271 -33.34 -6.15 7.43
N SER A 272 -33.30 -7.30 6.77
CA SER A 272 -32.97 -8.57 7.39
C SER A 272 -31.46 -8.70 7.65
N VAL A 273 -30.63 -7.99 6.87
CA VAL A 273 -29.16 -8.03 6.89
C VAL A 273 -28.57 -7.07 7.91
N PHE A 274 -28.88 -5.79 7.74
CA PHE A 274 -28.35 -4.66 8.48
C PHE A 274 -29.09 -4.44 9.81
N ARG A 275 -28.55 -3.56 10.67
CA ARG A 275 -29.23 -3.16 11.91
C ARG A 275 -30.40 -2.23 11.61
N ALA A 276 -31.33 -2.15 12.57
CA ALA A 276 -32.32 -1.08 12.56
C ALA A 276 -31.62 0.29 12.45
N GLY A 277 -32.15 1.18 11.61
CA GLY A 277 -31.58 2.50 11.35
C GLY A 277 -30.42 2.56 10.34
N ALA A 278 -29.95 1.41 9.82
CA ALA A 278 -28.85 1.34 8.86
C ALA A 278 -29.29 1.04 7.42
N VAL A 279 -30.59 1.01 7.16
CA VAL A 279 -31.18 0.88 5.82
C VAL A 279 -31.93 2.16 5.53
N VAL A 280 -31.55 2.83 4.44
CA VAL A 280 -31.99 4.18 4.11
C VAL A 280 -32.56 4.23 2.69
N SER A 281 -33.57 5.07 2.47
CA SER A 281 -34.07 5.39 1.13
C SER A 281 -34.25 6.89 1.00
N HIS A 282 -33.74 7.46 -0.10
CA HIS A 282 -33.94 8.89 -0.40
C HIS A 282 -35.32 9.15 -1.01
N LEU A 283 -35.92 10.29 -0.65
CA LEU A 283 -37.12 10.86 -1.26
C LEU A 283 -36.85 12.31 -1.66
N ILE A 284 -37.23 12.69 -2.88
CA ILE A 284 -37.00 14.03 -3.42
C ILE A 284 -38.27 14.87 -3.30
N VAL A 285 -38.23 15.87 -2.42
CA VAL A 285 -39.33 16.81 -2.20
C VAL A 285 -39.41 17.77 -3.38
N GLY A 286 -40.57 17.86 -4.03
CA GLY A 286 -40.84 18.75 -5.17
C GLY A 286 -40.95 18.08 -6.54
N LEU A 287 -40.67 16.78 -6.65
CA LEU A 287 -40.88 16.01 -7.90
C LEU A 287 -42.29 15.39 -8.02
N GLU A 288 -43.00 15.32 -6.90
CA GLU A 288 -44.37 14.82 -6.75
C GLU A 288 -45.15 15.72 -5.76
N PRO A 289 -46.48 15.59 -5.68
CA PRO A 289 -47.26 16.30 -4.66
C PRO A 289 -46.76 15.99 -3.24
N LEU A 290 -46.63 17.02 -2.39
CA LEU A 290 -46.10 16.88 -1.02
C LEU A 290 -46.76 15.73 -0.24
N GLN A 291 -48.08 15.59 -0.35
CA GLN A 291 -48.81 14.51 0.32
C GLN A 291 -48.32 13.10 -0.08
N SER A 292 -48.00 12.88 -1.37
CA SER A 292 -47.44 11.61 -1.83
C SER A 292 -46.09 11.32 -1.17
N THR A 293 -45.23 12.33 -1.07
CA THR A 293 -43.93 12.21 -0.37
C THR A 293 -44.10 11.87 1.10
N LEU A 294 -45.07 12.52 1.79
CA LEU A 294 -45.39 12.23 3.20
C LEU A 294 -45.91 10.79 3.38
N ASP A 295 -46.74 10.31 2.47
CA ASP A 295 -47.29 8.95 2.53
C ASP A 295 -46.20 7.89 2.24
N GLY A 296 -45.32 8.14 1.26
CA GLY A 296 -44.14 7.31 1.01
C GLY A 296 -43.19 7.24 2.19
N MET A 297 -42.98 8.37 2.87
CA MET A 297 -42.17 8.45 4.09
C MET A 297 -42.75 7.58 5.21
N LYS A 298 -44.06 7.68 5.48
CA LYS A 298 -44.74 6.83 6.48
C LYS A 298 -44.57 5.35 6.14
N LYS A 299 -44.79 4.99 4.87
CA LYS A 299 -44.66 3.61 4.38
C LYS A 299 -43.24 3.05 4.58
N LEU A 300 -42.19 3.87 4.37
CA LEU A 300 -40.81 3.45 4.63
C LEU A 300 -40.55 3.22 6.13
N ILE A 301 -41.03 4.13 6.98
CA ILE A 301 -40.84 4.05 8.44
C ILE A 301 -41.58 2.83 9.02
N GLU A 302 -42.80 2.53 8.56
CA GLU A 302 -43.56 1.34 8.96
C GLU A 302 -42.82 0.05 8.62
N GLN A 303 -42.04 0.04 7.54
CA GLN A 303 -41.16 -1.08 7.18
C GLN A 303 -39.82 -1.06 7.94
N GLY A 304 -39.57 -0.03 8.76
CA GLY A 304 -38.35 0.18 9.52
C GLY A 304 -37.15 0.65 8.69
N ILE A 305 -37.42 1.27 7.54
CA ILE A 305 -36.43 1.91 6.67
C ILE A 305 -36.42 3.40 7.03
N VAL A 306 -35.23 4.00 7.09
CA VAL A 306 -35.12 5.44 7.40
C VAL A 306 -35.26 6.24 6.10
N PRO A 307 -36.33 7.05 5.92
CA PRO A 307 -36.39 7.97 4.81
C PRO A 307 -35.39 9.09 5.02
N MET A 308 -34.70 9.55 3.96
CA MET A 308 -33.89 10.76 3.98
C MET A 308 -34.40 11.71 2.89
N LEU A 309 -34.68 12.96 3.26
CA LEU A 309 -35.31 13.92 2.36
C LEU A 309 -34.27 14.80 1.67
N LEU A 310 -34.44 14.98 0.37
CA LEU A 310 -33.64 15.86 -0.46
C LEU A 310 -34.57 16.84 -1.19
N PRO A 311 -34.36 18.16 -1.09
CA PRO A 311 -35.12 19.12 -1.90
C PRO A 311 -34.68 19.01 -3.36
N PHE A 312 -35.65 19.01 -4.29
CA PHE A 312 -35.37 19.07 -5.71
C PHE A 312 -34.63 20.37 -6.08
N ARG A 313 -33.60 20.25 -6.93
CA ARG A 313 -32.90 21.39 -7.52
C ARG A 313 -32.83 21.24 -9.04
N PRO A 314 -33.26 22.25 -9.81
CA PRO A 314 -33.14 22.22 -11.27
C PRO A 314 -31.66 22.41 -11.67
N LEU A 315 -31.08 21.37 -12.30
CA LEU A 315 -29.68 21.38 -12.72
C LEU A 315 -29.54 21.69 -14.23
N PRO A 316 -28.58 22.54 -14.65
CA PRO A 316 -28.45 22.96 -16.05
C PRO A 316 -28.07 21.81 -16.98
N GLY A 317 -28.88 21.53 -18.01
CA GLY A 317 -28.64 20.41 -18.93
C GLY A 317 -29.42 19.13 -18.58
N THR A 318 -30.27 19.17 -17.55
CA THR A 318 -31.26 18.14 -17.28
C THR A 318 -32.62 18.49 -17.92
N PRO A 319 -33.47 17.50 -18.27
CA PRO A 319 -34.82 17.78 -18.77
C PRO A 319 -35.71 18.58 -17.80
N LEU A 320 -35.41 18.59 -16.50
CA LEU A 320 -36.14 19.36 -15.48
C LEU A 320 -35.43 20.67 -15.10
N CYS A 321 -34.53 21.21 -15.93
CA CYS A 321 -33.79 22.44 -15.63
C CYS A 321 -34.68 23.69 -15.50
N ASP A 322 -35.86 23.70 -16.11
CA ASP A 322 -36.80 24.83 -16.08
C ASP A 322 -37.89 24.68 -15.02
N ASN A 323 -37.87 23.59 -14.24
CA ASN A 323 -38.84 23.38 -13.18
C ASN A 323 -38.60 24.33 -11.98
N SER A 324 -39.70 24.76 -11.36
CA SER A 324 -39.62 25.58 -10.14
C SER A 324 -39.07 24.78 -8.96
N LEU A 325 -38.26 25.45 -8.13
CA LEU A 325 -37.85 24.94 -6.82
C LEU A 325 -39.08 24.66 -5.93
N PRO A 326 -39.03 23.65 -5.04
CA PRO A 326 -40.08 23.44 -4.04
C PRO A 326 -40.16 24.64 -3.09
N SER A 327 -41.35 24.88 -2.53
CA SER A 327 -41.51 25.87 -1.46
C SER A 327 -40.67 25.47 -0.25
N LEU A 328 -40.00 26.45 0.39
CA LEU A 328 -39.27 26.18 1.63
C LEU A 328 -40.21 25.70 2.73
N ASP A 329 -41.44 26.22 2.78
CA ASP A 329 -42.45 25.79 3.75
C ASP A 329 -42.82 24.32 3.55
N ASP A 330 -42.90 23.85 2.29
CA ASP A 330 -43.20 22.45 1.99
C ASP A 330 -42.05 21.53 2.39
N VAL A 331 -40.80 21.94 2.14
CA VAL A 331 -39.60 21.18 2.52
C VAL A 331 -39.44 21.16 4.05
N GLU A 332 -39.64 22.30 4.71
CA GLU A 332 -39.61 22.41 6.17
C GLU A 332 -40.70 21.53 6.79
N HIS A 333 -41.93 21.60 6.28
CA HIS A 333 -43.03 20.75 6.75
C HIS A 333 -42.69 19.27 6.59
N ALA A 334 -42.13 18.85 5.44
CA ALA A 334 -41.72 17.46 5.23
C ALA A 334 -40.64 17.01 6.23
N LEU A 335 -39.64 17.85 6.49
CA LEU A 335 -38.57 17.56 7.46
C LEU A 335 -39.07 17.48 8.91
N LEU A 336 -40.04 18.32 9.28
CA LEU A 336 -40.68 18.29 10.59
C LEU A 336 -41.50 17.01 10.79
N VAL A 337 -42.30 16.63 9.79
CA VAL A 337 -43.07 15.37 9.81
C VAL A 337 -42.12 14.17 9.87
N GLN A 338 -41.01 14.20 9.12
CA GLN A 338 -39.99 13.16 9.17
C GLN A 338 -39.37 13.01 10.57
N TYR A 339 -39.02 14.13 11.20
CA TYR A 339 -38.49 14.14 12.57
C TYR A 339 -39.49 13.52 13.55
N GLU A 340 -40.75 13.96 13.51
CA GLU A 340 -41.80 13.45 14.39
C GLU A 340 -42.04 11.94 14.18
N LEU A 341 -42.16 11.48 12.94
CA LEU A 341 -42.38 10.06 12.65
C LEU A 341 -41.20 9.19 13.10
N LEU A 342 -39.96 9.66 12.92
CA LEU A 342 -38.78 8.91 13.35
C LEU A 342 -38.66 8.87 14.87
N GLU A 343 -38.97 9.96 15.57
CA GLU A 343 -39.00 10.02 17.04
C GLU A 343 -39.99 8.98 17.61
N HIS A 344 -41.18 8.85 17.01
CA HIS A 344 -42.19 7.88 17.43
C HIS A 344 -41.87 6.42 17.02
N SER A 345 -41.11 6.21 15.94
CA SER A 345 -40.79 4.87 15.43
C SER A 345 -39.78 4.09 16.28
N GLY A 346 -38.96 4.80 17.07
CA GLY A 346 -37.84 4.21 17.82
C GLY A 346 -36.67 3.75 16.95
N LEU A 347 -36.63 4.09 15.65
CA LEU A 347 -35.51 3.79 14.77
C LEU A 347 -34.27 4.63 15.19
N PRO A 348 -33.09 4.01 15.38
CA PRO A 348 -31.91 4.74 15.78
C PRO A 348 -31.34 5.55 14.60
N THR A 349 -31.40 6.88 14.68
CA THR A 349 -30.94 7.79 13.62
C THR A 349 -29.51 8.31 13.80
N HIS A 350 -28.87 8.02 14.95
CA HIS A 350 -27.50 8.48 15.28
C HIS A 350 -26.44 8.12 14.24
N ARG A 351 -26.63 7.02 13.50
CA ARG A 351 -25.71 6.59 12.44
C ARG A 351 -25.76 7.46 11.19
N LEU A 352 -26.81 8.26 11.03
CA LEU A 352 -27.02 9.11 9.86
C LEU A 352 -26.63 10.56 10.12
N ARG A 353 -26.11 10.88 11.32
CA ARG A 353 -25.77 12.24 11.76
C ARG A 353 -24.87 12.98 10.78
N ASP A 354 -23.86 12.30 10.28
CA ASP A 354 -22.87 12.90 9.39
C ASP A 354 -23.17 12.58 7.92
N MET A 355 -24.37 12.07 7.59
CA MET A 355 -24.76 11.72 6.22
C MET A 355 -25.63 12.81 5.55
N GLY A 356 -25.90 13.91 6.24
CA GLY A 356 -26.83 14.95 5.77
C GLY A 356 -26.22 15.87 4.73
N ARG A 357 -26.80 15.88 3.53
CA ARG A 357 -26.50 16.89 2.51
C ARG A 357 -27.32 18.17 2.66
N VAL A 358 -28.45 18.13 3.38
CA VAL A 358 -29.33 19.27 3.65
C VAL A 358 -29.55 19.44 5.15
N LEU A 359 -30.47 18.68 5.73
CA LEU A 359 -30.61 18.47 7.16
C LEU A 359 -30.73 16.97 7.38
N THR A 360 -29.95 16.42 8.31
CA THR A 360 -30.22 15.04 8.75
C THR A 360 -31.51 14.99 9.55
N PRO A 361 -32.13 13.80 9.69
CA PRO A 361 -33.25 13.65 10.60
C PRO A 361 -32.99 14.21 12.00
N MET A 362 -31.76 14.10 12.52
CA MET A 362 -31.40 14.67 13.82
C MET A 362 -31.32 16.20 13.79
N GLU A 363 -30.77 16.78 12.72
CA GLU A 363 -30.68 18.22 12.54
C GLU A 363 -32.04 18.88 12.31
N SER A 364 -33.06 18.15 11.83
CA SER A 364 -34.42 18.67 11.68
C SER A 364 -35.02 19.16 13.01
N GLY A 365 -34.55 18.68 14.17
CA GLY A 365 -34.92 19.23 15.49
C GLY A 365 -34.54 20.71 15.69
N LEU A 366 -33.54 21.21 14.94
CA LEU A 366 -33.13 22.62 14.95
C LEU A 366 -34.23 23.54 14.41
N LEU A 367 -35.10 23.04 13.52
CA LEU A 367 -36.25 23.79 13.00
C LEU A 367 -37.24 24.16 14.12
N ILE A 368 -37.25 23.39 15.22
CA ILE A 368 -38.11 23.60 16.39
C ILE A 368 -37.31 24.15 17.59
N GLY A 369 -35.99 24.40 17.44
CA GLY A 369 -35.13 24.92 18.50
C GLY A 369 -34.83 23.93 19.63
N LYS A 370 -34.96 22.62 19.39
CA LYS A 370 -34.52 21.58 20.35
C LYS A 370 -33.02 21.29 20.16
N ASP A 371 -32.27 21.32 21.26
CA ASP A 371 -30.91 20.79 21.30
C ASP A 371 -30.91 19.24 21.26
N PRO A 372 -29.86 18.60 20.70
CA PRO A 372 -29.74 17.14 20.66
C PRO A 372 -29.73 16.54 22.08
N TYR A 373 -30.41 15.40 22.26
CA TYR A 373 -30.63 14.79 23.58
C TYR A 373 -29.31 14.30 24.21
N LEU A 374 -29.24 14.29 25.54
CA LEU A 374 -28.05 13.86 26.31
C LEU A 374 -27.65 12.38 26.04
N SER A 375 -28.62 11.53 25.71
CA SER A 375 -28.40 10.13 25.29
C SER A 375 -27.74 10.01 23.91
N GLU A 376 -27.98 10.97 23.02
CA GLU A 376 -27.36 11.03 21.70
C GLU A 376 -25.89 11.45 21.82
N GLN A 377 -25.56 12.34 22.77
CA GLN A 377 -24.18 12.79 23.01
C GLN A 377 -23.24 11.65 23.44
N VAL A 378 -23.69 10.70 24.26
CA VAL A 378 -22.87 9.58 24.77
C VAL A 378 -22.52 8.57 23.66
N ILE A 379 -23.49 8.22 22.81
CA ILE A 379 -23.28 7.30 21.67
C ILE A 379 -22.42 7.95 20.59
N THR A 380 -22.46 9.29 20.47
CA THR A 380 -21.63 10.07 19.53
C THR A 380 -20.21 10.36 20.03
N SER A 381 -19.83 9.88 21.22
CA SER A 381 -18.45 9.98 21.68
C SER A 381 -17.53 9.05 20.87
N SER A 382 -16.24 9.39 20.77
CA SER A 382 -15.22 8.52 20.14
C SER A 382 -15.23 7.09 20.70
N MET A 383 -15.51 6.94 22.00
CA MET A 383 -15.66 5.62 22.63
C MET A 383 -16.92 4.88 22.16
N GLY A 384 -18.04 5.58 21.99
CA GLY A 384 -19.29 5.02 21.48
C GLY A 384 -19.20 4.55 20.02
N SER A 385 -18.53 5.31 19.16
CA SER A 385 -18.30 4.92 17.75
C SER A 385 -17.42 3.67 17.63
N HIS A 386 -16.37 3.59 18.45
CA HIS A 386 -15.51 2.39 18.54
C HIS A 386 -16.26 1.14 19.00
N VAL A 387 -17.08 1.24 20.05
CA VAL A 387 -17.86 0.09 20.57
C VAL A 387 -18.91 -0.35 19.54
N SER A 388 -19.60 0.60 18.90
CA SER A 388 -20.58 0.31 17.86
C SER A 388 -19.95 -0.43 16.67
N GLY A 389 -18.79 0.03 16.19
CA GLY A 389 -18.05 -0.60 15.10
C GLY A 389 -17.54 -2.01 15.46
N TRP A 390 -17.10 -2.23 16.70
CA TRP A 390 -16.71 -3.55 17.17
C TRP A 390 -17.89 -4.53 17.19
N MET A 391 -19.05 -4.09 17.68
CA MET A 391 -20.26 -4.93 17.67
C MET A 391 -20.72 -5.27 16.25
N ASP A 392 -20.53 -4.36 15.28
CA ASP A 392 -20.85 -4.62 13.87
C ASP A 392 -19.91 -5.65 13.25
N ALA A 393 -18.61 -5.58 13.55
CA ALA A 393 -17.66 -6.61 13.15
C ALA A 393 -18.03 -7.98 13.73
N LEU A 394 -18.45 -8.04 15.00
CA LEU A 394 -18.89 -9.27 15.65
C LEU A 394 -20.17 -9.83 15.00
N ARG A 395 -21.17 -8.98 14.69
CA ARG A 395 -22.41 -9.42 14.04
C ARG A 395 -22.16 -9.91 12.62
N ARG A 396 -21.28 -9.25 11.87
CA ARG A 396 -20.81 -9.70 10.55
C ARG A 396 -20.19 -11.09 10.63
N TYR A 397 -19.26 -11.28 11.56
CA TYR A 397 -18.60 -12.58 11.80
C TYR A 397 -19.58 -13.70 12.20
N LEU A 398 -20.58 -13.41 13.04
CA LEU A 398 -21.57 -14.42 13.45
C LEU A 398 -22.55 -14.81 12.33
N ARG A 399 -22.82 -13.88 11.39
CA ARG A 399 -23.76 -14.10 10.28
C ARG A 399 -23.11 -14.83 9.11
N SER A 400 -21.81 -14.62 8.86
CA SER A 400 -21.05 -15.19 7.73
C SER A 400 -20.76 -16.69 7.87
N ASN A 401 -21.70 -17.47 8.42
CA ASN A 401 -21.62 -18.92 8.67
C ASN A 401 -21.46 -19.72 7.35
N GLY A 402 -20.27 -19.66 6.74
CA GLY A 402 -19.73 -20.66 5.82
C GLY A 402 -20.23 -20.66 4.37
N LYS A 403 -20.88 -19.60 3.85
CA LYS A 403 -21.50 -19.59 2.50
C LYS A 403 -20.87 -18.64 1.46
N VAL A 404 -19.58 -18.34 1.55
CA VAL A 404 -18.87 -17.53 0.54
C VAL A 404 -17.86 -18.37 -0.22
N ASP A 405 -17.75 -18.09 -1.51
CA ASP A 405 -16.88 -18.69 -2.53
C ASP A 405 -15.48 -19.12 -2.01
N GLU A 406 -15.02 -20.31 -2.42
CA GLU A 406 -13.77 -20.94 -1.95
C GLU A 406 -12.51 -20.07 -2.20
N ASN A 407 -12.57 -19.17 -3.18
CA ASN A 407 -11.49 -18.21 -3.46
C ASN A 407 -11.45 -17.05 -2.44
N TYR A 408 -12.57 -16.71 -1.80
CA TYR A 408 -12.65 -15.69 -0.74
C TYR A 408 -12.36 -16.29 0.65
N GLN A 409 -12.76 -17.55 0.88
CA GLN A 409 -12.55 -18.27 2.15
C GLN A 409 -11.08 -18.49 2.54
N GLN A 410 -10.15 -18.59 1.58
CA GLN A 410 -8.72 -18.74 1.91
C GLN A 410 -8.16 -17.56 2.72
N THR A 411 -8.82 -16.41 2.70
CA THR A 411 -8.36 -15.20 3.39
C THR A 411 -9.03 -14.99 4.74
N LEU A 412 -10.26 -15.47 4.95
CA LEU A 412 -11.10 -15.08 6.10
C LEU A 412 -11.47 -16.20 7.08
N ASN A 413 -11.42 -17.48 6.68
CA ASN A 413 -11.79 -18.59 7.57
C ASN A 413 -10.59 -19.21 8.28
N LYS A 414 -10.25 -18.65 9.45
CA LYS A 414 -9.60 -19.43 10.51
C LYS A 414 -10.49 -19.32 11.76
N PRO A 415 -10.97 -20.42 12.35
CA PRO A 415 -11.84 -20.34 13.52
C PRO A 415 -11.16 -19.54 14.65
N MET A 416 -11.92 -18.88 15.53
CA MET A 416 -11.37 -17.96 16.54
C MET A 416 -10.21 -18.56 17.37
N HIS A 417 -10.26 -19.85 17.73
CA HIS A 417 -9.15 -20.53 18.40
C HIS A 417 -7.91 -20.68 17.51
N LEU A 418 -8.09 -20.75 16.19
CA LEU A 418 -7.06 -20.85 15.16
C LEU A 418 -6.55 -19.48 14.70
N LEU A 419 -7.33 -18.40 14.84
CA LEU A 419 -6.89 -17.00 14.75
C LEU A 419 -6.13 -16.58 16.01
N LEU A 420 -6.67 -16.85 17.19
CA LEU A 420 -5.96 -16.70 18.47
C LEU A 420 -4.74 -17.60 18.54
N ALA A 421 -4.77 -18.82 17.96
CA ALA A 421 -3.56 -19.60 17.80
C ALA A 421 -2.66 -18.98 16.73
N LYS A 422 -3.12 -18.52 15.58
CA LYS A 422 -2.23 -17.91 14.57
C LYS A 422 -1.54 -16.64 15.08
N GLU A 423 -2.24 -15.79 15.81
CA GLU A 423 -1.68 -14.59 16.44
C GLU A 423 -0.93 -14.91 17.74
N GLY A 424 -1.36 -15.93 18.48
CA GLY A 424 -0.75 -16.38 19.74
C GLY A 424 0.47 -17.27 19.57
N ILE A 425 0.56 -18.08 18.51
CA ILE A 425 1.64 -19.03 18.21
C ILE A 425 2.99 -18.31 18.21
N PRO A 426 3.16 -17.13 17.60
CA PRO A 426 4.41 -16.40 17.68
C PRO A 426 4.82 -16.07 19.12
N TYR A 427 3.87 -15.62 19.95
CA TYR A 427 4.13 -15.30 21.36
C TYR A 427 4.42 -16.55 22.18
N PHE A 428 3.65 -17.64 22.00
CA PHE A 428 3.91 -18.91 22.66
C PHE A 428 5.25 -19.51 22.24
N ALA A 429 5.58 -19.46 20.95
CA ALA A 429 6.88 -19.90 20.44
C ALA A 429 8.01 -19.07 21.06
N LEU A 430 7.84 -17.75 21.17
CA LEU A 430 8.82 -16.88 21.82
C LEU A 430 8.98 -17.23 23.31
N ILE A 431 7.88 -17.45 24.04
CA ILE A 431 7.90 -17.86 25.45
C ILE A 431 8.61 -19.21 25.61
N ILE A 432 8.29 -20.19 24.75
CA ILE A 432 8.91 -21.51 24.76
C ILE A 432 10.41 -21.40 24.46
N LEU A 433 10.81 -20.65 23.42
CA LEU A 433 12.22 -20.44 23.09
C LEU A 433 12.98 -19.74 24.22
N SER A 434 12.35 -18.76 24.87
CA SER A 434 12.95 -18.03 26.00
C SER A 434 13.09 -18.94 27.23
N ALA A 435 12.04 -19.73 27.53
CA ALA A 435 12.08 -20.73 28.60
C ALA A 435 13.12 -21.82 28.35
N LEU A 436 13.26 -22.30 27.10
CA LEU A 436 14.29 -23.26 26.70
C LEU A 436 15.69 -22.66 26.86
N GLY A 437 15.89 -21.39 26.48
CA GLY A 437 17.17 -20.68 26.67
C GLY A 437 17.54 -20.54 28.15
N LEU A 438 16.59 -20.13 28.99
CA LEU A 438 16.79 -20.03 30.45
C LEU A 438 17.04 -21.41 31.08
N TRP A 439 16.30 -22.43 30.66
CA TRP A 439 16.48 -23.79 31.13
C TRP A 439 17.84 -24.36 30.74
N ALA A 440 18.30 -24.11 29.51
CA ALA A 440 19.62 -24.53 29.04
C ALA A 440 20.75 -23.78 29.77
N GLY A 441 20.56 -22.49 30.07
CA GLY A 441 21.49 -21.71 30.90
C GLY A 441 21.62 -22.20 32.35
N ALA A 442 20.63 -22.95 32.84
CA ALA A 442 20.65 -23.56 34.17
C ALA A 442 21.23 -24.99 34.19
N GLN A 443 21.61 -25.55 33.04
CA GLN A 443 22.26 -26.87 32.97
C GLN A 443 23.77 -26.78 33.24
N ASP A 444 24.36 -27.92 33.61
CA ASP A 444 25.80 -28.05 33.78
C ASP A 444 26.54 -27.77 32.46
N ILE A 445 27.65 -27.05 32.57
CA ILE A 445 28.44 -26.60 31.43
C ILE A 445 29.09 -27.81 30.74
N PRO A 446 28.98 -27.95 29.40
CA PRO A 446 29.62 -29.02 28.68
C PRO A 446 31.15 -29.04 28.87
N ALA A 447 31.73 -30.24 28.94
CA ALA A 447 33.17 -30.40 29.14
C ALA A 447 33.96 -29.67 28.03
N GLY A 448 34.94 -28.86 28.44
CA GLY A 448 35.80 -28.09 27.54
C GLY A 448 35.26 -26.70 27.15
N LEU A 449 34.16 -26.24 27.73
CA LEU A 449 33.60 -24.90 27.54
C LEU A 449 33.74 -24.03 28.81
N THR A 450 33.93 -22.73 28.66
CA THR A 450 33.87 -21.75 29.76
C THR A 450 32.43 -21.25 29.98
N ASP A 451 32.16 -20.63 31.13
CA ASP A 451 30.87 -19.97 31.41
C ASP A 451 30.51 -18.94 30.33
N SER A 452 31.48 -18.12 29.92
CA SER A 452 31.32 -17.15 28.84
C SER A 452 31.07 -17.83 27.49
N GLY A 453 31.74 -18.96 27.22
CA GLY A 453 31.54 -19.78 26.02
C GLY A 453 30.15 -20.39 25.96
N TRP A 454 29.63 -20.85 27.10
CA TRP A 454 28.29 -21.43 27.18
C TRP A 454 27.22 -20.37 26.92
N ASN A 455 27.32 -19.23 27.59
CA ASN A 455 26.37 -18.14 27.42
C ASN A 455 26.42 -17.54 26.00
N ALA A 456 27.61 -17.40 25.40
CA ALA A 456 27.75 -16.97 24.01
C ALA A 456 27.06 -17.94 23.04
N LEU A 457 27.23 -19.25 23.24
CA LEU A 457 26.60 -20.28 22.41
C LEU A 457 25.07 -20.25 22.56
N LEU A 458 24.55 -20.12 23.78
CA LEU A 458 23.11 -20.02 24.02
C LEU A 458 22.49 -18.77 23.38
N ILE A 459 23.14 -17.62 23.49
CA ILE A 459 22.69 -16.38 22.84
C ILE A 459 22.67 -16.56 21.33
N PHE A 460 23.74 -17.11 20.75
CA PHE A 460 23.80 -17.36 19.32
C PHE A 460 22.70 -18.33 18.87
N LEU A 461 22.48 -19.45 19.57
CA LEU A 461 21.42 -20.41 19.23
C LEU A 461 20.02 -19.81 19.36
N PHE A 462 19.81 -18.94 20.34
CA PHE A 462 18.56 -18.21 20.51
C PHE A 462 18.34 -17.21 19.37
N CYS A 463 19.34 -16.40 19.03
CA CYS A 463 19.31 -15.50 17.88
C CYS A 463 19.11 -16.26 16.57
N LEU A 464 19.77 -17.42 16.40
CA LEU A 464 19.63 -18.30 15.25
C LEU A 464 18.19 -18.79 15.10
N ALA A 465 17.59 -19.30 16.18
CA ALA A 465 16.19 -19.74 16.17
C ALA A 465 15.25 -18.59 15.78
N LEU A 466 15.49 -17.38 16.27
CA LEU A 466 14.70 -16.19 15.94
C LEU A 466 14.93 -15.71 14.49
N TRP A 467 16.15 -15.72 13.97
CA TRP A 467 16.46 -15.34 12.59
C TRP A 467 15.84 -16.32 11.58
N VAL A 468 15.89 -17.62 11.87
CA VAL A 468 15.30 -18.66 11.00
C VAL A 468 13.77 -18.66 11.08
N SER A 469 13.19 -18.50 12.27
CA SER A 469 11.74 -18.51 12.44
C SER A 469 11.06 -17.21 12.00
N GLY A 470 11.78 -16.09 11.96
CA GLY A 470 11.21 -14.78 11.63
C GLY A 470 10.18 -14.27 12.65
N LEU A 471 10.19 -14.82 13.88
CA LEU A 471 9.26 -14.43 14.96
C LEU A 471 9.43 -12.97 15.38
N ILE A 472 10.67 -12.46 15.29
CA ILE A 472 11.04 -11.08 15.54
C ILE A 472 11.77 -10.59 14.27
N PRO A 473 11.57 -9.32 13.84
CA PRO A 473 12.33 -8.75 12.73
C PRO A 473 13.83 -8.93 12.91
N LEU A 474 14.56 -9.32 11.85
CA LEU A 474 15.98 -9.69 11.93
C LEU A 474 16.86 -8.66 12.65
N ALA A 475 16.59 -7.37 12.40
CA ALA A 475 17.28 -6.25 13.05
C ALA A 475 17.07 -6.23 14.57
N ALA A 476 15.84 -6.45 15.02
CA ALA A 476 15.51 -6.47 16.44
C ALA A 476 16.09 -7.72 17.12
N THR A 477 16.13 -8.86 16.45
CA THR A 477 16.84 -10.07 16.94
C THR A 477 18.33 -9.81 17.12
N SER A 478 18.98 -9.13 16.17
CA SER A 478 20.41 -8.78 16.29
C SER A 478 20.68 -7.79 17.42
N LEU A 479 19.81 -6.79 17.61
CA LEU A 479 19.91 -5.85 18.74
C LEU A 479 19.67 -6.54 20.09
N LEU A 480 18.74 -7.48 20.13
CA LEU A 480 18.51 -8.31 21.31
C LEU A 480 19.74 -9.14 21.65
N GLY A 481 20.34 -9.81 20.67
CA GLY A 481 21.59 -10.55 20.84
C GLY A 481 22.72 -9.66 21.39
N LEU A 482 22.93 -8.49 20.78
CA LEU A 482 23.90 -7.49 21.23
C LEU A 482 23.67 -7.06 22.69
N ALA A 483 22.42 -6.85 23.09
CA ALA A 483 22.08 -6.47 24.46
C ALA A 483 22.28 -7.61 25.47
N LEU A 484 22.08 -8.87 25.05
CA LEU A 484 22.24 -10.03 25.91
C LEU A 484 23.70 -10.34 26.25
N LEU A 485 24.66 -9.99 25.37
CA LEU A 485 26.09 -10.24 25.60
C LEU A 485 26.59 -9.66 26.94
N PRO A 486 26.42 -8.35 27.24
CA PRO A 486 26.83 -7.80 28.53
C PRO A 486 25.91 -8.19 29.68
N LEU A 487 24.62 -8.43 29.43
CA LEU A 487 23.67 -8.84 30.48
C LEU A 487 23.97 -10.24 31.04
N THR A 488 24.58 -11.10 30.24
CA THR A 488 24.95 -12.48 30.62
C THR A 488 26.43 -12.62 31.00
N GLY A 489 27.18 -11.51 31.01
CA GLY A 489 28.60 -11.49 31.37
C GLY A 489 29.52 -12.13 30.34
N VAL A 490 29.10 -12.26 29.07
CA VAL A 490 29.95 -12.81 28.00
C VAL A 490 31.04 -11.82 27.61
N LEU A 491 30.71 -10.54 27.51
CA LEU A 491 31.60 -9.42 27.21
C LEU A 491 31.22 -8.21 28.06
N ASP A 492 32.18 -7.33 28.35
CA ASP A 492 31.86 -6.04 28.97
C ASP A 492 31.05 -5.16 28.00
N ALA A 493 30.16 -4.30 28.53
CA ALA A 493 29.28 -3.49 27.69
C ALA A 493 30.03 -2.60 26.67
N ALA A 494 31.18 -2.06 27.06
CA ALA A 494 32.01 -1.26 26.16
C ALA A 494 32.58 -2.08 25.00
N GLU A 495 32.96 -3.34 25.24
CA GLU A 495 33.49 -4.27 24.25
C GLU A 495 32.38 -4.81 23.34
N ALA A 496 31.23 -5.20 23.92
CA ALA A 496 30.08 -5.65 23.15
C ALA A 496 29.60 -4.56 22.16
N TYR A 497 29.46 -3.32 22.63
CA TYR A 497 29.00 -2.22 21.76
C TYR A 497 30.07 -1.71 20.80
N SER A 498 31.37 -1.86 21.08
CA SER A 498 32.42 -1.49 20.12
C SER A 498 32.43 -2.40 18.89
N MET A 499 32.13 -3.70 19.06
CA MET A 499 31.99 -4.66 17.94
C MET A 499 30.88 -4.27 16.95
N PHE A 500 29.84 -3.56 17.42
CA PHE A 500 28.81 -3.01 16.54
C PHE A 500 29.40 -1.96 15.59
N GLY A 501 30.35 -1.15 16.05
CA GLY A 501 30.98 -0.05 15.31
C GLY A 501 32.09 -0.46 14.33
N SER A 502 32.03 -1.68 13.76
CA SER A 502 33.07 -2.17 12.84
C SER A 502 33.16 -1.35 11.54
N SER A 503 34.36 -1.31 10.94
CA SER A 503 34.61 -0.68 9.63
C SER A 503 33.64 -1.16 8.55
N ALA A 504 33.34 -2.46 8.55
CA ALA A 504 32.40 -3.07 7.61
C ALA A 504 30.98 -2.50 7.73
N LEU A 505 30.49 -2.24 8.95
CA LEU A 505 29.18 -1.62 9.14
C LEU A 505 29.11 -0.24 8.48
N PHE A 506 30.14 0.59 8.68
CA PHE A 506 30.20 1.93 8.10
C PHE A 506 30.36 1.91 6.57
N PHE A 507 31.07 0.93 6.03
CA PHE A 507 31.13 0.69 4.59
C PHE A 507 29.74 0.37 4.01
N ILE A 508 28.98 -0.52 4.67
CA ILE A 508 27.61 -0.88 4.26
C ILE A 508 26.69 0.34 4.29
N LEU A 509 26.73 1.10 5.38
CA LEU A 509 25.93 2.31 5.53
C LEU A 509 26.23 3.30 4.39
N GLY A 510 27.52 3.57 4.14
CA GLY A 510 27.94 4.48 3.07
C GLY A 510 27.52 3.98 1.67
N ALA A 511 27.70 2.69 1.38
CA ALA A 511 27.28 2.10 0.11
C ALA A 511 25.75 2.21 -0.12
N PHE A 512 24.94 1.96 0.91
CA PHE A 512 23.49 2.13 0.82
C PHE A 512 23.06 3.58 0.65
N MET A 513 23.70 4.52 1.34
CA MET A 513 23.41 5.95 1.15
C MET A 513 23.76 6.42 -0.26
N LEU A 514 24.87 5.95 -0.83
CA LEU A 514 25.25 6.24 -2.22
C LEU A 514 24.26 5.62 -3.22
N ALA A 515 23.84 4.37 -3.01
CA ALA A 515 22.83 3.73 -3.84
C ALA A 515 21.47 4.45 -3.74
N ALA A 516 21.07 4.90 -2.56
CA ALA A 516 19.89 5.72 -2.35
C ALA A 516 19.99 7.05 -3.11
N GLY A 517 21.14 7.72 -3.08
CA GLY A 517 21.37 8.93 -3.86
C GLY A 517 21.26 8.73 -5.38
N ALA A 518 21.75 7.61 -5.89
CA ALA A 518 21.60 7.22 -7.31
C ALA A 518 20.12 7.05 -7.70
N ARG A 519 19.32 6.50 -6.78
CA ARG A 519 17.88 6.30 -6.97
C ARG A 519 17.11 7.63 -6.92
N VAL A 520 17.37 8.47 -5.91
CA VAL A 520 16.69 9.76 -5.71
C VAL A 520 16.97 10.74 -6.86
N THR A 521 18.19 10.74 -7.39
CA THR A 521 18.57 11.61 -8.52
C THR A 521 18.03 11.14 -9.87
N GLY A 522 17.33 10.01 -9.92
CA GLY A 522 16.78 9.43 -11.16
C GLY A 522 17.83 8.78 -12.07
N LEU A 523 19.10 8.72 -11.66
CA LEU A 523 20.20 8.15 -12.44
C LEU A 523 19.91 6.69 -12.81
N SER A 524 19.41 5.90 -11.87
CA SER A 524 19.12 4.48 -12.08
C SER A 524 18.04 4.25 -13.14
N GLU A 525 16.96 5.03 -13.15
CA GLU A 525 15.85 4.88 -14.11
C GLU A 525 16.27 5.33 -15.53
N HIS A 526 17.02 6.42 -15.64
CA HIS A 526 17.57 6.88 -16.92
C HIS A 526 18.59 5.89 -17.50
N MET A 527 19.46 5.33 -16.67
CA MET A 527 20.42 4.32 -17.10
C MET A 527 19.70 3.07 -17.63
N ALA A 528 18.66 2.59 -16.94
CA ALA A 528 17.85 1.46 -17.40
C ALA A 528 17.20 1.75 -18.77
N LEU A 529 16.53 2.89 -18.91
CA LEU A 529 15.83 3.25 -20.16
C LEU A 529 16.78 3.48 -21.34
N ALA A 530 17.92 4.15 -21.11
CA ALA A 530 18.92 4.43 -22.15
C ALA A 530 19.66 3.17 -22.61
N LEU A 531 19.73 2.15 -21.76
CA LEU A 531 20.29 0.85 -22.11
C LEU A 531 19.27 0.00 -22.87
N ILE A 532 17.99 0.02 -22.49
CA ILE A 532 16.92 -0.73 -23.19
C ILE A 532 16.75 -0.24 -24.63
N ASP A 533 16.79 1.07 -24.86
CA ASP A 533 16.66 1.67 -26.20
C ASP A 533 17.77 1.20 -27.19
N ARG A 534 18.93 0.83 -26.66
CA ARG A 534 20.08 0.39 -27.46
C ARG A 534 20.08 -1.11 -27.80
N VAL A 535 19.29 -1.95 -27.12
CA VAL A 535 19.52 -3.41 -27.10
C VAL A 535 18.59 -4.22 -28.04
N GLY A 536 17.66 -3.60 -28.78
CA GLY A 536 17.30 -4.11 -30.12
C GLY A 536 15.82 -4.39 -30.42
N SER A 537 15.58 -4.74 -31.69
CA SER A 537 14.29 -4.77 -32.40
C SER A 537 13.57 -6.12 -32.38
N GLY A 538 14.05 -7.12 -31.64
CA GLY A 538 13.48 -8.47 -31.62
C GLY A 538 13.22 -9.08 -30.23
N PRO A 539 12.36 -10.10 -30.11
CA PRO A 539 11.91 -10.64 -28.82
C PRO A 539 13.04 -11.35 -28.04
N LYS A 540 13.96 -12.02 -28.73
CA LYS A 540 15.16 -12.59 -28.11
C LYS A 540 16.07 -11.51 -27.52
N GLN A 541 16.25 -10.42 -28.24
CA GLN A 541 17.10 -9.31 -27.82
C GLN A 541 16.51 -8.61 -26.60
N LEU A 542 15.20 -8.37 -26.60
CA LEU A 542 14.50 -7.82 -25.44
C LEU A 542 14.62 -8.71 -24.20
N LEU A 543 14.45 -10.03 -24.36
CA LEU A 543 14.63 -10.98 -23.26
C LEU A 543 16.06 -10.95 -22.69
N MET A 544 17.07 -10.91 -23.57
CA MET A 544 18.47 -10.81 -23.14
C MET A 544 18.78 -9.44 -22.51
N ALA A 545 18.17 -8.36 -23.00
CA ALA A 545 18.26 -7.03 -22.37
C ALA A 545 17.75 -7.09 -20.92
N MET A 546 16.60 -7.74 -20.71
CA MET A 546 16.01 -7.91 -19.38
C MET A 546 16.79 -8.85 -18.47
N LEU A 547 17.79 -9.57 -18.97
CA LEU A 547 18.73 -10.35 -18.14
C LEU A 547 20.01 -9.55 -17.86
N PHE A 548 20.69 -9.09 -18.90
CA PHE A 548 22.02 -8.51 -18.78
C PHE A 548 22.01 -7.08 -18.25
N LEU A 549 20.98 -6.27 -18.56
CA LEU A 549 20.92 -4.90 -18.06
C LEU A 549 20.71 -4.86 -16.54
N PRO A 550 19.76 -5.62 -15.96
CA PRO A 550 19.69 -5.76 -14.51
C PRO A 550 20.99 -6.31 -13.92
N ALA A 551 21.64 -7.28 -14.56
CA ALA A 551 22.88 -7.84 -14.05
C ALA A 551 24.01 -6.81 -13.95
N VAL A 552 24.24 -6.03 -15.01
CA VAL A 552 25.27 -4.97 -15.02
C VAL A 552 24.93 -3.89 -14.01
N MET A 553 23.65 -3.51 -13.91
CA MET A 553 23.22 -2.51 -12.93
C MET A 553 23.40 -3.01 -11.49
N ALA A 554 23.22 -4.31 -11.24
CA ALA A 554 23.45 -4.93 -9.94
C ALA A 554 24.93 -4.99 -9.54
N PHE A 555 25.88 -4.68 -10.44
CA PHE A 555 27.29 -4.51 -10.06
C PHE A 555 27.53 -3.26 -9.21
N PHE A 556 26.63 -2.28 -9.28
CA PHE A 556 26.81 -0.96 -8.67
C PHE A 556 25.73 -0.61 -7.66
N MET A 557 24.64 -1.38 -7.60
CA MET A 557 23.57 -1.15 -6.65
C MET A 557 22.95 -2.47 -6.18
N PRO A 558 22.24 -2.46 -5.05
CA PRO A 558 21.63 -3.66 -4.52
C PRO A 558 20.62 -4.32 -5.48
N GLU A 559 20.68 -5.64 -5.61
CA GLU A 559 19.84 -6.46 -6.50
C GLU A 559 18.32 -6.19 -6.36
N HIS A 560 17.85 -5.90 -5.14
CA HIS A 560 16.45 -5.57 -4.89
C HIS A 560 16.05 -4.19 -5.43
N ALA A 561 16.97 -3.22 -5.43
CA ALA A 561 16.75 -1.90 -6.01
C ALA A 561 16.70 -1.99 -7.54
N VAL A 562 17.59 -2.80 -8.13
CA VAL A 562 17.56 -3.08 -9.58
C VAL A 562 16.23 -3.72 -9.97
N ALA A 563 15.82 -4.80 -9.30
CA ALA A 563 14.58 -5.48 -9.61
C ALA A 563 13.37 -4.54 -9.50
N ALA A 564 13.33 -3.66 -8.49
CA ALA A 564 12.26 -2.67 -8.33
C ALA A 564 12.18 -1.65 -9.48
N VAL A 565 13.30 -1.32 -10.13
CA VAL A 565 13.34 -0.40 -11.29
C VAL A 565 12.87 -1.13 -12.56
N PHE A 566 13.30 -2.37 -12.77
CA PHE A 566 12.98 -3.13 -13.98
C PHE A 566 11.61 -3.80 -13.96
N LEU A 567 11.06 -4.11 -12.78
CA LEU A 567 9.78 -4.80 -12.67
C LEU A 567 8.61 -4.03 -13.32
N PRO A 568 8.41 -2.71 -13.07
CA PRO A 568 7.37 -1.94 -13.76
C PRO A 568 7.57 -1.91 -15.28
N ILE A 569 8.82 -1.85 -15.74
CA ILE A 569 9.16 -1.86 -17.17
C ILE A 569 8.77 -3.20 -17.79
N ALA A 570 9.16 -4.32 -17.17
CA ALA A 570 8.79 -5.66 -17.62
C ALA A 570 7.27 -5.86 -17.59
N TRP A 571 6.59 -5.34 -16.56
CA TRP A 571 5.14 -5.39 -16.45
C TRP A 571 4.43 -4.65 -17.60
N GLU A 572 4.83 -3.41 -17.88
CA GLU A 572 4.26 -2.64 -18.98
C GLU A 572 4.55 -3.26 -20.35
N ILE A 573 5.73 -3.85 -20.54
CA ILE A 573 6.05 -4.62 -21.75
C ILE A 573 5.06 -5.79 -21.91
N VAL A 574 4.89 -6.61 -20.86
CA VAL A 574 3.95 -7.75 -20.86
C VAL A 574 2.52 -7.30 -21.19
N ARG A 575 2.08 -6.18 -20.60
CA ARG A 575 0.77 -5.59 -20.85
C ARG A 575 0.61 -5.05 -22.27
N SER A 576 1.63 -4.38 -22.80
CA SER A 576 1.62 -3.83 -24.17
C SER A 576 1.58 -4.90 -25.27
N LEU A 577 2.12 -6.07 -24.95
CA LEU A 577 2.12 -7.25 -25.81
C LEU A 577 0.82 -8.09 -25.67
N ASP A 578 -0.11 -7.68 -24.80
CA ASP A 578 -1.36 -8.39 -24.50
C ASP A 578 -1.14 -9.86 -24.06
N LEU A 579 -0.04 -10.11 -23.34
CA LEU A 579 0.31 -11.45 -22.87
C LEU A 579 -0.52 -11.81 -21.64
N LYS A 580 -1.16 -12.98 -21.68
CA LYS A 580 -2.02 -13.46 -20.61
C LYS A 580 -1.22 -14.15 -19.50
N ILE A 581 -1.83 -14.26 -18.32
CA ILE A 581 -1.28 -15.07 -17.22
C ILE A 581 -1.11 -16.51 -17.69
N GLY A 582 0.09 -17.07 -17.51
CA GLY A 582 0.47 -18.39 -18.02
C GLY A 582 1.24 -18.36 -19.36
N ASP A 583 1.40 -17.18 -19.99
CA ASP A 583 2.27 -17.02 -21.14
C ASP A 583 3.75 -17.23 -20.76
N ARG A 584 4.42 -18.12 -21.51
CA ARG A 584 5.80 -18.51 -21.24
C ARG A 584 6.80 -17.40 -21.57
N TYR A 585 6.52 -16.53 -22.54
CA TYR A 585 7.37 -15.38 -22.84
C TYR A 585 7.29 -14.35 -21.71
N ALA A 586 6.08 -14.04 -21.23
CA ALA A 586 5.90 -13.15 -20.08
C ALA A 586 6.61 -13.70 -18.83
N GLN A 587 6.45 -14.99 -18.55
CA GLN A 587 7.14 -15.67 -17.44
C GLN A 587 8.67 -15.57 -17.56
N SER A 588 9.21 -15.83 -18.75
CA SER A 588 10.66 -15.72 -19.00
C SER A 588 11.17 -14.30 -18.87
N LEU A 589 10.38 -13.29 -19.24
CA LEU A 589 10.77 -11.88 -19.09
C LEU A 589 10.95 -11.52 -17.61
N PHE A 590 10.02 -11.95 -16.76
CA PHE A 590 10.14 -11.76 -15.32
C PHE A 590 11.31 -12.56 -14.72
N PHE A 591 11.52 -13.81 -15.15
CA PHE A 591 12.71 -14.57 -14.74
C PHE A 591 14.02 -13.88 -15.15
N ALA A 592 14.08 -13.31 -16.36
CA ALA A 592 15.25 -12.57 -16.82
C ALA A 592 15.58 -11.41 -15.87
N VAL A 593 14.58 -10.61 -15.49
CA VAL A 593 14.78 -9.49 -14.55
C VAL A 593 15.31 -9.98 -13.19
N ALA A 594 14.66 -10.98 -12.60
CA ALA A 594 15.05 -11.48 -11.29
C ALA A 594 16.43 -12.14 -11.31
N TRP A 595 16.67 -13.07 -12.24
CA TRP A 595 17.94 -13.79 -12.33
C TRP A 595 19.09 -12.85 -12.70
N GLY A 596 18.84 -11.88 -13.57
CA GLY A 596 19.81 -10.84 -13.90
C GLY A 596 20.24 -10.07 -12.66
N ALA A 597 19.28 -9.55 -11.90
CA ALA A 597 19.55 -8.81 -10.67
C ALA A 597 20.27 -9.67 -9.61
N ILE A 598 19.80 -10.92 -9.38
CA ILE A 598 20.37 -11.83 -8.37
C ILE A 598 21.80 -12.23 -8.73
N ILE A 599 22.02 -12.77 -9.94
CA ILE A 599 23.34 -13.24 -10.38
C ILE A 599 24.31 -12.05 -10.46
N GLY A 600 23.88 -10.93 -11.03
CA GLY A 600 24.70 -9.73 -11.15
C GLY A 600 25.08 -9.15 -9.79
N GLY A 601 24.17 -9.20 -8.81
CA GLY A 601 24.42 -8.69 -7.46
C GLY A 601 25.55 -9.40 -6.71
N VAL A 602 26.02 -10.57 -7.19
CA VAL A 602 27.13 -11.32 -6.58
C VAL A 602 28.50 -10.81 -7.03
N MET A 603 28.56 -10.14 -8.18
CA MET A 603 29.81 -9.72 -8.84
C MET A 603 30.71 -8.86 -7.95
N THR A 604 30.12 -7.92 -7.21
CA THR A 604 30.85 -6.91 -6.43
C THR A 604 30.30 -6.82 -5.01
N LEU A 605 30.99 -6.08 -4.14
CA LEU A 605 30.53 -5.79 -2.78
C LEU A 605 29.32 -4.84 -2.71
N LEU A 606 28.87 -4.27 -3.83
CA LEU A 606 27.77 -3.30 -3.87
C LEU A 606 26.43 -3.93 -4.24
N GLY A 607 26.46 -5.10 -4.89
CA GLY A 607 25.28 -5.75 -5.42
C GLY A 607 24.37 -6.35 -4.36
N GLY A 608 24.87 -6.54 -3.16
CA GLY A 608 24.10 -7.06 -2.05
C GLY A 608 24.83 -6.95 -0.74
N ALA A 609 24.06 -7.03 0.31
CA ALA A 609 24.49 -6.74 1.66
C ALA A 609 25.34 -7.89 2.28
N ARG A 610 25.30 -9.07 1.64
CA ARG A 610 26.06 -10.31 1.96
C ARG A 610 27.59 -10.15 1.90
N GLY A 611 28.12 -9.49 0.87
CA GLY A 611 29.57 -9.38 0.67
C GLY A 611 30.25 -8.51 1.71
N PRO A 612 29.74 -7.29 1.95
CA PRO A 612 30.22 -6.45 3.05
C PRO A 612 30.11 -7.11 4.43
N LEU A 613 29.03 -7.87 4.69
CA LEU A 613 28.92 -8.63 5.94
C LEU A 613 29.99 -9.71 6.05
N ALA A 614 30.25 -10.46 4.97
CA ALA A 614 31.30 -11.48 4.95
C ALA A 614 32.68 -10.87 5.23
N LEU A 615 32.95 -9.70 4.66
CA LEU A 615 34.16 -8.91 4.94
C LEU A 615 34.25 -8.52 6.42
N GLY A 616 33.16 -8.00 6.99
CA GLY A 616 33.13 -7.59 8.40
C GLY A 616 33.34 -8.75 9.37
N MET A 617 32.70 -9.89 9.11
CA MET A 617 32.81 -11.07 9.96
C MET A 617 34.22 -11.67 9.91
N VAL A 618 34.83 -11.79 8.73
CA VAL A 618 36.20 -12.33 8.65
C VAL A 618 37.22 -11.40 9.29
N GLN A 619 37.04 -10.08 9.14
CA GLN A 619 37.89 -9.08 9.77
C GLN A 619 37.80 -9.13 11.30
N GLU A 620 36.59 -9.22 11.85
CA GLU A 620 36.40 -9.22 13.29
C GLU A 620 36.80 -10.57 13.94
N ILE A 621 36.52 -11.69 13.27
CA ILE A 621 36.77 -13.03 13.82
C ILE A 621 38.23 -13.46 13.68
N SER A 622 38.88 -13.15 12.54
CA SER A 622 40.22 -13.65 12.20
C SER A 622 41.29 -12.57 12.12
N GLY A 623 40.91 -11.29 12.14
CA GLY A 623 41.82 -10.17 11.88
C GLY A 623 42.21 -9.99 10.40
N GLN A 624 41.85 -10.93 9.52
CA GLN A 624 42.12 -10.86 8.10
C GLN A 624 41.01 -10.12 7.35
N SER A 625 41.34 -9.43 6.26
CA SER A 625 40.36 -8.76 5.40
C SER A 625 40.69 -9.00 3.93
N PHE A 626 39.70 -8.85 3.06
CA PHE A 626 39.88 -8.88 1.61
C PHE A 626 39.47 -7.56 0.99
N SER A 627 40.08 -7.21 -0.14
CA SER A 627 39.77 -5.98 -0.85
C SER A 627 38.54 -6.12 -1.75
N PHE A 628 38.06 -4.97 -2.24
CA PHE A 628 37.01 -4.95 -3.26
C PHE A 628 37.40 -5.74 -4.52
N MET A 629 38.68 -5.69 -4.89
CA MET A 629 39.21 -6.42 -6.04
C MET A 629 39.23 -7.92 -5.78
N ASP A 630 39.69 -8.37 -4.61
CA ASP A 630 39.78 -9.80 -4.27
C ASP A 630 38.41 -10.47 -4.34
N TRP A 631 37.37 -9.82 -3.79
CA TRP A 631 35.99 -10.27 -3.93
C TRP A 631 35.58 -10.38 -5.39
N THR A 632 35.80 -9.31 -6.16
CA THR A 632 35.34 -9.21 -7.54
C THR A 632 36.03 -10.27 -8.41
N MET A 633 37.33 -10.48 -8.24
CA MET A 633 38.07 -11.50 -8.97
C MET A 633 37.66 -12.93 -8.55
N ALA A 634 37.31 -13.15 -7.29
CA ALA A 634 36.81 -14.43 -6.82
C ALA A 634 35.40 -14.76 -7.36
N ALA A 635 34.52 -13.76 -7.43
CA ALA A 635 33.12 -13.92 -7.85
C ALA A 635 32.93 -13.87 -9.39
N ALA A 636 33.74 -13.10 -10.11
CA ALA A 636 33.48 -12.81 -11.52
C ALA A 636 33.33 -14.04 -12.43
N PRO A 637 34.20 -15.07 -12.37
CA PRO A 637 34.07 -16.22 -13.28
C PRO A 637 32.77 -16.99 -13.05
N VAL A 638 32.38 -17.21 -11.79
CA VAL A 638 31.13 -17.93 -11.48
C VAL A 638 29.92 -17.09 -11.89
N VAL A 639 29.94 -15.77 -11.68
CA VAL A 639 28.86 -14.86 -12.11
C VAL A 639 28.70 -14.87 -13.63
N ILE A 640 29.80 -14.74 -14.38
CA ILE A 640 29.77 -14.74 -15.85
C ILE A 640 29.22 -16.09 -16.36
N LEU A 641 29.70 -17.21 -15.84
CA LEU A 641 29.21 -18.54 -16.22
C LEU A 641 27.73 -18.73 -15.87
N MET A 642 27.29 -18.25 -14.71
CA MET A 642 25.88 -18.28 -14.29
C MET A 642 24.99 -17.41 -15.18
N LEU A 643 25.42 -16.21 -15.57
CA LEU A 643 24.68 -15.36 -16.50
C LEU A 643 24.55 -16.00 -17.88
N LEU A 644 25.63 -16.61 -18.39
CA LEU A 644 25.61 -17.34 -19.65
C LEU A 644 24.65 -18.54 -19.58
N LEU A 645 24.68 -19.29 -18.48
CA LEU A 645 23.77 -20.42 -18.27
C LEU A 645 22.32 -19.96 -18.17
N ALA A 646 22.04 -18.90 -17.40
CA ALA A 646 20.71 -18.31 -17.30
C ALA A 646 20.21 -17.83 -18.66
N ALA A 647 21.06 -17.20 -19.48
CA ALA A 647 20.74 -16.80 -20.84
C ALA A 647 20.38 -18.01 -21.71
N VAL A 648 21.19 -19.07 -21.68
CA VAL A 648 20.92 -20.31 -22.42
C VAL A 648 19.60 -20.94 -21.98
N ILE A 649 19.35 -21.07 -20.67
CA ILE A 649 18.10 -21.62 -20.14
C ILE A 649 16.92 -20.80 -20.65
N LEU A 650 16.96 -19.47 -20.51
CA LEU A 650 15.90 -18.57 -20.95
C LEU A 650 15.65 -18.68 -22.47
N LEU A 651 16.71 -18.73 -23.28
CA LEU A 651 16.58 -18.88 -24.74
C LEU A 651 15.98 -20.24 -25.16
N VAL A 652 16.19 -21.29 -24.37
CA VAL A 652 15.68 -22.64 -24.67
C VAL A 652 14.22 -22.81 -24.24
N ILE A 653 13.82 -22.25 -23.09
CA ILE A 653 12.47 -22.45 -22.54
C ILE A 653 11.42 -21.50 -23.14
N THR A 654 11.86 -20.39 -23.75
CA THR A 654 10.97 -19.32 -24.19
C THR A 654 10.49 -19.53 -25.63
N PRO A 655 9.17 -19.54 -25.88
CA PRO A 655 8.65 -19.46 -27.24
C PRO A 655 8.76 -18.01 -27.77
N PHE A 656 9.28 -17.84 -28.99
CA PHE A 656 9.47 -16.53 -29.62
C PHE A 656 8.50 -16.25 -30.78
N GLU A 657 7.69 -17.22 -31.17
CA GLU A 657 6.78 -17.12 -32.31
C GLU A 657 5.62 -16.18 -32.01
N GLY A 658 5.32 -15.24 -32.92
CA GLY A 658 4.17 -14.33 -32.80
C GLY A 658 4.36 -13.10 -31.90
N VAL A 659 5.52 -12.93 -31.26
CA VAL A 659 5.79 -11.76 -30.39
C VAL A 659 6.25 -10.56 -31.23
N ASN A 660 5.36 -9.58 -31.44
CA ASN A 660 5.72 -8.31 -32.07
C ASN A 660 6.14 -7.27 -31.00
N VAL A 661 7.42 -6.89 -31.02
CA VAL A 661 8.06 -6.01 -30.03
C VAL A 661 7.83 -4.51 -30.31
N ASP A 662 7.21 -4.13 -31.44
CA ASP A 662 6.98 -2.73 -31.80
C ASP A 662 6.17 -1.97 -30.73
N ARG A 663 5.16 -2.62 -30.13
CA ARG A 663 4.35 -2.04 -29.04
C ARG A 663 5.13 -1.87 -27.75
N ALA A 664 6.00 -2.84 -27.43
CA ALA A 664 6.88 -2.76 -26.26
C ALA A 664 7.87 -1.59 -26.40
N ARG A 665 8.35 -1.31 -27.62
CA ARG A 665 9.20 -0.16 -27.90
C ARG A 665 8.47 1.17 -27.70
N GLN A 666 7.27 1.31 -28.26
CA GLN A 666 6.44 2.51 -28.05
C GLN A 666 6.18 2.77 -26.55
N CYS A 667 6.06 1.71 -25.76
CA CYS A 667 5.95 1.82 -24.31
C CYS A 667 7.23 2.35 -23.65
N VAL A 668 8.41 1.88 -24.05
CA VAL A 668 9.70 2.37 -23.55
C VAL A 668 9.90 3.84 -23.94
N GLU A 669 9.60 4.20 -25.19
CA GLU A 669 9.65 5.58 -25.69
C GLU A 669 8.70 6.50 -24.91
N ARG A 670 7.47 6.04 -24.63
CA ARG A 670 6.52 6.76 -23.77
C ARG A 670 7.06 6.95 -22.36
N ARG A 671 7.65 5.92 -21.76
CA ARG A 671 8.23 6.00 -20.42
C ARG A 671 9.42 6.95 -20.36
N GLN A 672 10.24 7.00 -21.42
CA GLN A 672 11.32 7.99 -21.54
C GLN A 672 10.76 9.42 -21.59
N LEU A 673 9.65 9.65 -22.32
CA LEU A 673 8.99 10.96 -22.35
C LEU A 673 8.39 11.35 -20.98
N GLU A 674 7.89 10.38 -20.21
CA GLU A 674 7.37 10.60 -18.86
C GLU A 674 8.47 10.94 -17.84
N VAL A 675 9.63 10.29 -17.94
CA VAL A 675 10.78 10.47 -17.04
C VAL A 675 11.58 11.74 -17.38
N GLY A 676 11.61 12.14 -18.65
CA GLY A 676 12.29 13.34 -19.11
C GLY A 676 13.82 13.18 -19.22
N ASN A 677 14.53 14.31 -19.16
CA ASN A 677 15.99 14.33 -19.27
C ASN A 677 16.65 14.25 -17.89
N LEU A 678 17.82 13.61 -17.82
CA LEU A 678 18.59 13.53 -16.59
C LEU A 678 19.08 14.91 -16.17
N GLU A 679 18.63 15.36 -15.00
CA GLU A 679 19.04 16.64 -14.43
C GLU A 679 20.55 16.66 -14.12
N PRO A 680 21.20 17.84 -14.06
CA PRO A 680 22.64 17.96 -13.80
C PRO A 680 23.11 17.25 -12.52
N ARG A 681 22.26 17.22 -11.48
CA ARG A 681 22.53 16.48 -10.24
C ARG A 681 22.69 14.97 -10.45
N GLY A 682 21.94 14.39 -11.39
CA GLY A 682 22.03 12.97 -11.73
C GLY A 682 23.36 12.64 -12.43
N TRP A 683 23.79 13.49 -13.36
CA TRP A 683 25.11 13.35 -14.00
C TRP A 683 26.26 13.47 -12.99
N LEU A 684 26.18 14.46 -12.09
CA LEU A 684 27.19 14.65 -11.05
C LEU A 684 27.20 13.49 -10.04
N MET A 685 26.03 12.91 -9.72
CA MET A 685 25.93 11.69 -8.91
C MET A 685 26.57 10.49 -9.60
N GLY A 686 26.37 10.32 -10.91
CA GLY A 686 27.05 9.28 -11.69
C GLY A 686 28.57 9.45 -11.68
N GLY A 687 29.06 10.68 -11.81
CA GLY A 687 30.48 11.01 -11.66
C GLY A 687 31.03 10.68 -10.27
N LEU A 688 30.28 11.03 -9.21
CA LEU A 688 30.66 10.71 -7.84
C LEU A 688 30.78 9.20 -7.62
N LEU A 689 29.77 8.42 -8.02
CA LEU A 689 29.78 6.96 -7.90
C LEU A 689 30.97 6.35 -8.65
N LEU A 690 31.26 6.83 -9.86
CA LEU A 690 32.40 6.35 -10.65
C LEU A 690 33.72 6.60 -9.93
N VAL A 691 33.91 7.81 -9.37
CA VAL A 691 35.10 8.15 -8.58
C VAL A 691 35.19 7.28 -7.33
N THR A 692 34.09 7.06 -6.62
CA THR A 692 34.05 6.20 -5.42
C THR A 692 34.46 4.77 -5.75
N VAL A 693 33.95 4.19 -6.84
CA VAL A 693 34.31 2.83 -7.27
C VAL A 693 35.79 2.74 -7.64
N ILE A 694 36.31 3.70 -8.40
CA ILE A 694 37.75 3.77 -8.71
C ILE A 694 38.58 3.88 -7.42
N ALA A 695 38.15 4.71 -6.48
CA ALA A 695 38.83 4.84 -5.19
C ALA A 695 38.82 3.52 -4.39
N TRP A 696 37.72 2.77 -4.36
CA TRP A 696 37.70 1.45 -3.72
C TRP A 696 38.65 0.45 -4.38
N MET A 697 38.76 0.47 -5.72
CA MET A 697 39.64 -0.44 -6.46
C MET A 697 41.13 -0.16 -6.21
N PHE A 698 41.55 1.11 -6.20
CA PHE A 698 42.98 1.47 -6.17
C PHE A 698 43.47 1.99 -4.81
N ALA A 699 42.61 2.64 -4.03
CA ALA A 699 42.95 3.27 -2.76
C ALA A 699 42.31 2.59 -1.54
N GLY A 700 41.50 1.54 -1.73
CA GLY A 700 40.79 0.84 -0.67
C GLY A 700 41.69 0.27 0.43
N HIS A 701 42.89 -0.19 0.07
CA HIS A 701 43.89 -0.70 1.03
C HIS A 701 44.50 0.40 1.90
N ALA A 702 44.68 1.61 1.36
CA ALA A 702 45.35 2.71 2.05
C ALA A 702 44.39 3.56 2.89
N LEU A 703 43.18 3.80 2.41
CA LEU A 703 42.21 4.69 3.04
C LEU A 703 41.05 3.97 3.75
N SER A 704 41.02 2.62 3.70
CA SER A 704 39.88 1.77 4.08
C SER A 704 38.62 2.00 3.23
N LEU A 705 37.88 0.93 2.95
CA LEU A 705 36.64 1.00 2.15
C LEU A 705 35.57 1.88 2.83
N ALA A 706 35.51 1.84 4.15
CA ALA A 706 34.54 2.58 4.97
C ALA A 706 34.75 4.09 4.87
N SER A 707 35.99 4.58 5.04
CA SER A 707 36.26 6.02 4.96
C SER A 707 35.98 6.57 3.57
N ILE A 708 36.32 5.83 2.51
CA ILE A 708 36.00 6.23 1.13
C ILE A 708 34.47 6.36 0.95
N ALA A 709 33.70 5.43 1.49
CA ALA A 709 32.24 5.46 1.44
C ALA A 709 31.67 6.69 2.19
N LEU A 710 32.11 6.92 3.42
CA LEU A 710 31.66 8.05 4.24
C LEU A 710 32.06 9.41 3.66
N LEU A 711 33.28 9.54 3.12
CA LEU A 711 33.71 10.74 2.41
C LEU A 711 32.88 10.99 1.16
N SER A 712 32.51 9.93 0.43
CA SER A 712 31.65 10.04 -0.75
C SER A 712 30.23 10.46 -0.36
N VAL A 713 29.68 9.96 0.75
CA VAL A 713 28.40 10.43 1.30
C VAL A 713 28.48 11.90 1.70
N ALA A 714 29.54 12.31 2.41
CA ALA A 714 29.74 13.70 2.77
C ALA A 714 29.85 14.61 1.53
N ALA A 715 30.58 14.16 0.49
CA ALA A 715 30.69 14.86 -0.78
C ALA A 715 29.34 14.95 -1.51
N MET A 716 28.53 13.88 -1.50
CA MET A 716 27.18 13.85 -2.08
C MET A 716 26.30 14.98 -1.50
N PHE A 717 26.35 15.17 -0.18
CA PHE A 717 25.62 16.26 0.49
C PHE A 717 26.26 17.64 0.28
N ALA A 718 27.59 17.73 0.34
CA ALA A 718 28.31 18.99 0.13
C ALA A 718 28.08 19.56 -1.28
N LEU A 719 28.01 18.68 -2.28
CA LEU A 719 27.67 19.00 -3.67
C LEU A 719 26.17 19.25 -3.89
N ARG A 720 25.34 19.15 -2.83
CA ARG A 720 23.88 19.33 -2.86
C ARG A 720 23.18 18.44 -3.89
N LEU A 721 23.64 17.20 -4.04
CA LEU A 721 23.03 16.24 -4.97
C LEU A 721 21.67 15.74 -4.48
N VAL A 722 21.53 15.58 -3.16
CA VAL A 722 20.35 15.08 -2.47
C VAL A 722 20.19 15.76 -1.11
N ARG A 723 18.96 15.73 -0.58
CA ARG A 723 18.66 16.12 0.81
C ARG A 723 18.56 14.90 1.72
N TRP A 724 18.70 15.11 3.03
CA TRP A 724 18.71 14.02 4.01
C TRP A 724 17.37 13.28 4.06
N ASP A 725 16.28 14.04 4.08
CA ASP A 725 14.90 13.54 4.07
C ASP A 725 14.58 12.70 2.82
N GLU A 726 15.23 12.99 1.70
CA GLU A 726 15.04 12.24 0.46
C GLU A 726 15.67 10.83 0.52
N ILE A 727 16.86 10.71 1.14
CA ILE A 727 17.58 9.42 1.17
C ILE A 727 17.19 8.53 2.35
N GLU A 728 16.77 9.09 3.49
CA GLU A 728 16.53 8.33 4.73
C GLU A 728 15.51 7.20 4.53
N GLN A 729 14.45 7.48 3.76
CA GLN A 729 13.40 6.54 3.38
C GLN A 729 13.86 5.43 2.41
N HIS A 730 15.00 5.61 1.75
CA HIS A 730 15.56 4.64 0.79
C HIS A 730 16.72 3.81 1.37
N VAL A 731 17.26 4.21 2.53
CA VAL A 731 18.31 3.47 3.23
C VAL A 731 17.68 2.32 4.02
N SER A 732 18.23 1.12 3.86
CA SER A 732 17.75 -0.08 4.58
C SER A 732 18.32 -0.15 5.99
N TRP A 733 17.83 0.70 6.90
CA TRP A 733 18.29 0.77 8.30
C TRP A 733 18.21 -0.57 9.04
N SER A 734 17.18 -1.37 8.77
CA SER A 734 17.03 -2.71 9.34
C SER A 734 18.22 -3.62 9.02
N VAL A 735 18.74 -3.54 7.80
CA VAL A 735 19.88 -4.34 7.34
C VAL A 735 21.17 -3.89 8.03
N VAL A 736 21.38 -2.57 8.17
CA VAL A 736 22.53 -2.00 8.90
C VAL A 736 22.52 -2.47 10.36
N LEU A 737 21.40 -2.28 11.07
CA LEU A 737 21.27 -2.69 12.48
C LEU A 737 21.42 -4.20 12.68
N MET A 738 20.88 -5.00 11.76
CA MET A 738 21.01 -6.45 11.77
C MET A 738 22.48 -6.89 11.71
N TYR A 739 23.30 -6.24 10.88
CA TYR A 739 24.70 -6.59 10.71
C TYR A 739 25.56 -6.25 11.90
N GLY A 740 25.42 -5.04 12.45
CA GLY A 740 26.21 -4.66 13.62
C GLY A 740 25.97 -5.65 14.78
N GLY A 741 24.72 -6.04 15.01
CA GLY A 741 24.43 -7.03 16.06
C GLY A 741 24.85 -8.46 15.69
N ALA A 742 24.73 -8.88 14.43
CA ALA A 742 25.18 -10.21 13.99
C ALA A 742 26.71 -10.37 14.06
N ILE A 743 27.47 -9.33 13.71
CA ILE A 743 28.92 -9.29 13.87
C ILE A 743 29.27 -9.41 15.34
N ALA A 744 28.64 -8.63 16.22
CA ALA A 744 28.90 -8.73 17.67
C ALA A 744 28.59 -10.11 18.26
N VAL A 745 27.43 -10.69 17.96
CA VAL A 745 27.05 -12.04 18.42
C VAL A 745 28.00 -13.11 17.84
N GLY A 746 28.40 -12.97 16.58
CA GLY A 746 29.34 -13.89 15.94
C GLY A 746 30.74 -13.82 16.52
N SER A 747 31.25 -12.62 16.77
CA SER A 747 32.56 -12.39 17.38
C SER A 747 32.61 -12.87 18.82
N ALA A 748 31.51 -12.74 19.57
CA ALA A 748 31.40 -13.32 20.91
C ALA A 748 31.62 -14.84 20.93
N LEU A 749 31.24 -15.58 19.88
CA LEU A 749 31.55 -17.02 19.78
C LEU A 749 33.04 -17.31 19.60
N SER A 750 33.76 -16.42 18.89
CA SER A 750 35.20 -16.54 18.69
C SER A 750 35.95 -16.22 19.99
N VAL A 751 35.67 -15.05 20.58
CA VAL A 751 36.35 -14.55 21.80
C VAL A 751 36.11 -15.48 22.99
N SER A 752 34.91 -16.03 23.12
CA SER A 752 34.57 -16.96 24.21
C SER A 752 35.09 -18.40 24.00
N GLY A 753 35.64 -18.73 22.83
CA GLY A 753 36.07 -20.08 22.47
C GLY A 753 34.94 -21.06 22.11
N ALA A 754 33.68 -20.62 22.14
CA ALA A 754 32.52 -21.44 21.82
C ALA A 754 32.54 -21.98 20.38
N GLY A 755 32.95 -21.14 19.41
CA GLY A 755 33.02 -21.55 18.00
C GLY A 755 34.01 -22.69 17.77
N ALA A 756 35.18 -22.64 18.43
CA ALA A 756 36.18 -23.71 18.35
C ALA A 756 35.68 -25.02 18.98
N TRP A 757 34.93 -24.92 20.09
CA TRP A 757 34.33 -26.10 20.71
C TRP A 757 33.28 -26.77 19.81
N VAL A 758 32.40 -25.99 19.18
CA VAL A 758 31.41 -26.52 18.21
C VAL A 758 32.14 -27.23 17.06
N ALA A 759 33.24 -26.66 16.57
CA ALA A 759 34.04 -27.28 15.52
C ALA A 759 34.57 -28.67 15.93
N MET A 760 35.15 -28.79 17.14
CA MET A 760 35.71 -30.05 17.63
C MET A 760 34.66 -31.13 17.89
N GLN A 761 33.43 -30.77 18.28
CA GLN A 761 32.39 -31.73 18.63
C GLN A 761 31.59 -32.24 17.43
N PHE A 762 31.29 -31.38 16.46
CA PHE A 762 30.32 -31.67 15.40
C PHE A 762 30.94 -31.97 14.03
N PHE A 763 32.20 -31.60 13.80
CA PHE A 763 32.86 -31.85 12.53
C PHE A 763 33.78 -33.07 12.62
N PRO A 764 33.50 -34.15 11.85
CA PRO A 764 34.38 -35.31 11.78
C PRO A 764 35.79 -34.91 11.35
N ALA A 765 36.81 -35.48 12.00
CA ALA A 765 38.23 -35.22 11.71
C ALA A 765 38.66 -35.47 10.24
N GLY A 766 37.82 -36.10 9.41
CA GLY A 766 38.07 -36.37 7.99
C GLY A 766 37.52 -35.32 7.01
N LEU A 767 36.74 -34.33 7.46
CA LEU A 767 36.21 -33.25 6.61
C LEU A 767 37.25 -32.13 6.42
N VAL A 768 38.21 -32.36 5.52
CA VAL A 768 39.28 -31.39 5.20
C VAL A 768 39.21 -30.91 3.75
N GLY A 769 39.75 -29.71 3.50
CA GLY A 769 39.88 -29.12 2.16
C GLY A 769 38.55 -29.01 1.39
N LEU A 770 38.51 -29.57 0.19
CA LEU A 770 37.38 -29.45 -0.74
C LEU A 770 36.07 -30.03 -0.18
N SER A 771 36.15 -31.08 0.65
CA SER A 771 34.96 -31.73 1.22
C SER A 771 34.18 -30.80 2.15
N LEU A 772 34.89 -30.06 3.01
CA LEU A 772 34.30 -29.05 3.89
C LEU A 772 33.71 -27.89 3.09
N MET A 773 34.39 -27.45 2.04
CA MET A 773 33.91 -26.40 1.14
C MET A 773 32.61 -26.78 0.42
N ILE A 774 32.49 -28.03 -0.05
CA ILE A 774 31.25 -28.54 -0.65
C ILE A 774 30.11 -28.55 0.37
N VAL A 775 30.38 -29.03 1.60
CA VAL A 775 29.36 -29.04 2.67
C VAL A 775 28.90 -27.63 3.01
N LEU A 776 29.83 -26.68 3.15
CA LEU A 776 29.51 -25.28 3.39
C LEU A 776 28.72 -24.66 2.24
N THR A 777 29.07 -24.99 0.99
CA THR A 777 28.36 -24.52 -0.20
C THR A 777 26.91 -25.04 -0.21
N ILE A 778 26.71 -26.34 0.03
CA ILE A 778 25.38 -26.95 0.08
C ILE A 778 24.55 -26.35 1.23
N ALA A 779 25.14 -26.25 2.43
CA ALA A 779 24.47 -25.66 3.58
C ALA A 779 24.06 -24.21 3.31
N THR A 780 24.94 -23.43 2.67
CA THR A 780 24.66 -22.03 2.31
C THR A 780 23.55 -21.92 1.28
N LEU A 781 23.58 -22.71 0.19
CA LEU A 781 22.54 -22.71 -0.84
C LEU A 781 21.18 -23.10 -0.27
N LEU A 782 21.11 -24.13 0.57
CA LEU A 782 19.85 -24.55 1.18
C LEU A 782 19.32 -23.49 2.15
N LEU A 783 20.19 -22.92 2.97
CA LEU A 783 19.79 -21.91 3.95
C LEU A 783 19.28 -20.63 3.26
N THR A 784 19.99 -20.17 2.22
CA THR A 784 19.67 -18.91 1.54
C THR A 784 18.36 -18.93 0.73
N GLU A 785 17.78 -20.10 0.49
CA GLU A 785 16.44 -20.23 -0.10
C GLU A 785 15.33 -20.02 0.95
N GLY A 786 15.63 -20.30 2.22
CA GLY A 786 14.68 -20.20 3.34
C GLY A 786 14.78 -18.90 4.14
N VAL A 787 15.95 -18.25 4.16
CA VAL A 787 16.20 -16.98 4.85
C VAL A 787 16.86 -15.97 3.93
N SER A 788 16.90 -14.69 4.31
CA SER A 788 17.61 -13.68 3.52
C SER A 788 19.10 -14.02 3.34
N ASN A 789 19.66 -13.73 2.17
CA ASN A 789 21.08 -13.90 1.84
C ASN A 789 22.03 -13.37 2.94
N ALA A 790 21.68 -12.21 3.48
CA ALA A 790 22.36 -11.55 4.58
C ALA A 790 22.32 -12.36 5.89
N ALA A 791 21.14 -12.89 6.23
CA ALA A 791 20.97 -13.75 7.39
C ALA A 791 21.71 -15.07 7.23
N ALA A 792 21.74 -15.66 6.03
CA ALA A 792 22.50 -16.89 5.77
C ALA A 792 24.00 -16.70 6.09
N VAL A 793 24.59 -15.59 5.64
CA VAL A 793 25.99 -15.22 5.98
C VAL A 793 26.16 -15.02 7.49
N ALA A 794 25.25 -14.27 8.12
CA ALA A 794 25.29 -13.97 9.56
C ALA A 794 25.18 -15.23 10.44
N ILE A 795 24.45 -16.23 9.97
CA ILE A 795 24.26 -17.50 10.65
C ILE A 795 25.47 -18.41 10.45
N LEU A 796 25.96 -18.55 9.21
CA LEU A 796 26.95 -19.56 8.87
C LEU A 796 28.38 -19.16 9.21
N LEU A 797 28.78 -17.91 8.97
CA LEU A 797 30.19 -17.51 9.13
C LEU A 797 30.74 -17.61 10.56
N PRO A 798 29.99 -17.26 11.62
CA PRO A 798 30.49 -17.41 13.00
C PRO A 798 30.86 -18.84 13.38
N ILE A 799 30.26 -19.83 12.72
CA ILE A 799 30.58 -21.24 12.90
C ILE A 799 31.62 -21.70 11.87
N ALA A 800 31.41 -21.34 10.61
CA ALA A 800 32.21 -21.82 9.50
C ALA A 800 33.67 -21.34 9.58
N ILE A 801 33.93 -20.12 10.05
CA ILE A 801 35.30 -19.58 10.16
C ILE A 801 36.12 -20.36 11.21
N PRO A 802 35.68 -20.52 12.47
CA PRO A 802 36.37 -21.37 13.45
C PRO A 802 36.55 -22.82 13.00
N VAL A 803 35.54 -23.39 12.34
CA VAL A 803 35.62 -24.75 11.78
C VAL A 803 36.68 -24.83 10.68
N GLY A 804 36.68 -23.88 9.75
CA GLY A 804 37.67 -23.79 8.68
C GLY A 804 39.09 -23.67 9.22
N LEU A 805 39.30 -22.81 10.23
CA LEU A 805 40.58 -22.68 10.93
C LEU A 805 41.04 -24.02 11.52
N SER A 806 40.15 -24.75 12.19
CA SER A 806 40.47 -26.06 12.76
C SER A 806 40.78 -27.13 11.69
N ALA A 807 40.20 -26.97 10.49
CA ALA A 807 40.41 -27.84 9.34
C ALA A 807 41.59 -27.41 8.44
N GLY A 808 42.34 -26.36 8.83
CA GLY A 808 43.47 -25.83 8.08
C GLY A 808 43.09 -25.07 6.81
N ILE A 809 41.84 -24.61 6.69
CA ILE A 809 41.36 -23.76 5.59
C ILE A 809 41.51 -22.30 5.99
N ASP A 810 42.01 -21.49 5.06
CA ASP A 810 42.14 -20.05 5.25
C ASP A 810 40.77 -19.38 5.51
N PRO A 811 40.64 -18.52 6.55
CA PRO A 811 39.38 -17.82 6.86
C PRO A 811 38.80 -17.00 5.70
N LEU A 812 39.64 -16.42 4.84
CA LEU A 812 39.16 -15.65 3.69
C LEU A 812 38.45 -16.57 2.69
N THR A 813 39.00 -17.76 2.46
CA THR A 813 38.39 -18.77 1.59
C THR A 813 37.01 -19.17 2.10
N VAL A 814 36.85 -19.37 3.41
CA VAL A 814 35.55 -19.66 4.02
C VAL A 814 34.58 -18.48 3.88
N ALA A 815 35.05 -17.26 4.17
CA ALA A 815 34.27 -16.05 4.10
C ALA A 815 33.74 -15.77 2.68
N LEU A 816 34.61 -15.88 1.68
CA LEU A 816 34.28 -15.74 0.27
C LEU A 816 33.29 -16.83 -0.18
N THR A 817 33.46 -18.05 0.32
CA THR A 817 32.57 -19.17 -0.05
C THR A 817 31.14 -18.93 0.40
N VAL A 818 30.94 -18.71 1.70
CA VAL A 818 29.60 -18.45 2.22
C VAL A 818 29.06 -17.14 1.65
N GLY A 819 29.88 -16.10 1.55
CA GLY A 819 29.49 -14.78 1.04
C GLY A 819 28.99 -14.80 -0.42
N ILE A 820 29.73 -15.46 -1.32
CA ILE A 820 29.38 -15.55 -2.74
C ILE A 820 28.18 -16.48 -2.94
N VAL A 821 28.22 -17.66 -2.31
CA VAL A 821 27.19 -18.69 -2.49
C VAL A 821 25.84 -18.27 -1.91
N ALA A 822 25.82 -17.51 -0.80
CA ALA A 822 24.60 -16.94 -0.25
C ALA A 822 23.90 -15.95 -1.20
N GLY A 823 24.52 -15.58 -2.32
CA GLY A 823 23.86 -14.78 -3.35
C GLY A 823 23.06 -15.58 -4.37
N PHE A 824 23.17 -16.91 -4.40
CA PHE A 824 22.59 -17.76 -5.44
C PHE A 824 21.29 -18.43 -4.99
N ALA A 825 20.32 -17.63 -4.54
CA ALA A 825 18.96 -18.08 -4.20
C ALA A 825 17.99 -17.87 -5.38
N PHE A 826 17.51 -18.97 -5.96
CA PHE A 826 16.72 -18.98 -7.20
C PHE A 826 15.39 -19.74 -7.10
N MET A 827 15.23 -20.63 -6.12
CA MET A 827 14.13 -21.61 -6.08
C MET A 827 12.85 -21.04 -5.46
N LEU A 828 12.98 -20.31 -4.36
CA LEU A 828 11.83 -19.87 -3.56
C LEU A 828 11.61 -18.36 -3.65
N PRO A 829 10.33 -17.89 -3.65
CA PRO A 829 10.01 -16.47 -3.57
C PRO A 829 10.59 -15.78 -2.34
N MET A 830 10.71 -16.51 -1.22
CA MET A 830 11.18 -15.96 0.05
C MET A 830 12.71 -15.77 0.12
N GLY A 831 13.47 -16.43 -0.76
CA GLY A 831 14.94 -16.38 -0.71
C GLY A 831 15.48 -14.99 -1.03
N THR A 832 14.90 -14.31 -2.02
CA THR A 832 15.33 -12.96 -2.42
C THR A 832 14.17 -12.02 -2.78
N PRO A 833 14.27 -10.70 -2.53
CA PRO A 833 13.25 -9.75 -2.94
C PRO A 833 12.94 -9.75 -4.44
N PRO A 834 13.92 -9.87 -5.37
CA PRO A 834 13.61 -10.02 -6.80
C PRO A 834 12.70 -11.22 -7.10
N ASN A 835 12.92 -12.39 -6.48
CA ASN A 835 12.07 -13.56 -6.64
C ASN A 835 10.65 -13.32 -6.09
N ALA A 836 10.53 -12.69 -4.93
CA ALA A 836 9.22 -12.31 -4.36
C ALA A 836 8.47 -11.34 -5.26
N MET A 837 9.16 -10.33 -5.79
CA MET A 837 8.60 -9.30 -6.68
C MET A 837 8.04 -9.91 -7.95
N ILE A 838 8.79 -10.79 -8.63
CA ILE A 838 8.30 -11.45 -9.84
C ILE A 838 7.20 -12.46 -9.55
N TYR A 839 7.22 -13.11 -8.40
CA TYR A 839 6.16 -14.03 -8.00
C TYR A 839 4.84 -13.29 -7.74
N ALA A 840 4.90 -12.11 -7.13
CA ALA A 840 3.73 -11.25 -6.86
C ALA A 840 3.03 -10.76 -8.13
N THR A 841 3.68 -10.83 -9.30
CA THR A 841 3.07 -10.48 -10.60
C THR A 841 1.96 -11.45 -11.02
N GLY A 842 1.94 -12.68 -10.49
CA GLY A 842 1.02 -13.74 -10.90
C GLY A 842 1.38 -14.44 -12.22
N PHE A 843 2.32 -13.90 -13.01
CA PHE A 843 2.80 -14.53 -14.26
C PHE A 843 3.78 -15.68 -14.01
N VAL A 844 4.44 -15.69 -12.85
CA VAL A 844 5.46 -16.69 -12.50
C VAL A 844 4.86 -17.79 -11.63
N GLN A 845 4.81 -19.01 -12.15
CA GLN A 845 4.29 -20.16 -11.42
C GLN A 845 5.31 -20.74 -10.42
N ARG A 846 4.83 -21.16 -9.23
CA ARG A 846 5.66 -21.78 -8.17
C ARG A 846 6.49 -22.97 -8.67
N LEU A 847 5.87 -23.89 -9.43
CA LEU A 847 6.55 -25.08 -9.94
C LEU A 847 7.66 -24.73 -10.93
N ALA A 848 7.49 -23.66 -11.71
CA ALA A 848 8.52 -23.20 -12.62
C ALA A 848 9.71 -22.59 -11.87
N MET A 849 9.46 -21.83 -10.79
CA MET A 849 10.54 -21.32 -9.93
C MET A 849 11.33 -22.47 -9.30
N LEU A 850 10.65 -23.47 -8.74
CA LEU A 850 11.32 -24.64 -8.16
C LEU A 850 12.13 -25.42 -9.19
N ARG A 851 11.56 -25.66 -10.37
CA ARG A 851 12.21 -26.44 -11.43
C ARG A 851 13.41 -25.71 -12.01
N PHE A 852 13.23 -24.49 -12.51
CA PHE A 852 14.30 -23.74 -13.20
C PHE A 852 15.27 -23.11 -12.21
N GLY A 853 14.79 -22.62 -11.07
CA GLY A 853 15.63 -22.17 -9.96
C GLY A 853 16.45 -23.31 -9.39
N GLY A 854 15.87 -24.51 -9.21
CA GLY A 854 16.62 -25.68 -8.73
C GLY A 854 17.73 -26.11 -9.69
N MET A 855 17.50 -25.97 -11.00
CA MET A 855 18.54 -26.18 -12.01
C MET A 855 19.68 -25.16 -11.87
N LEU A 856 19.36 -23.87 -11.67
CA LEU A 856 20.36 -22.83 -11.43
C LEU A 856 21.09 -23.00 -10.10
N SER A 857 20.43 -23.40 -9.01
CA SER A 857 21.06 -23.64 -7.72
C SER A 857 22.00 -24.85 -7.78
N LEU A 858 21.62 -25.92 -8.47
CA LEU A 858 22.51 -27.07 -8.72
C LEU A 858 23.71 -26.67 -9.60
N ALA A 859 23.48 -25.86 -10.63
CA ALA A 859 24.57 -25.35 -11.44
C ALA A 859 25.49 -24.42 -10.66
N ALA A 860 24.94 -23.57 -9.78
CA ALA A 860 25.71 -22.69 -8.90
C ALA A 860 26.62 -23.52 -7.98
N LEU A 861 26.12 -24.61 -7.39
CA LEU A 861 26.94 -25.56 -6.62
C LEU A 861 28.12 -26.09 -7.44
N ILE A 862 27.85 -26.64 -8.62
CA ILE A 862 28.87 -27.28 -9.46
C ILE A 862 29.89 -26.23 -9.95
N LEU A 863 29.40 -25.13 -10.52
CA LEU A 863 30.24 -24.06 -11.07
C LEU A 863 31.05 -23.38 -9.98
N PHE A 864 30.47 -23.12 -8.81
CA PHE A 864 31.20 -22.56 -7.69
C PHE A 864 32.34 -23.47 -7.26
N VAL A 865 32.09 -24.77 -7.05
CA VAL A 865 33.13 -25.74 -6.65
C VAL A 865 34.23 -25.87 -7.70
N VAL A 866 33.88 -25.87 -9.00
CA VAL A 866 34.87 -25.92 -10.10
C VAL A 866 35.68 -24.62 -10.16
N VAL A 867 35.04 -23.46 -10.07
CA VAL A 867 35.74 -22.17 -10.09
C VAL A 867 36.61 -22.00 -8.85
N SER A 868 36.11 -22.34 -7.66
CA SER A 868 36.89 -22.22 -6.41
C SER A 868 38.08 -23.17 -6.37
N SER A 869 38.01 -24.33 -7.02
CA SER A 869 39.14 -25.28 -7.08
C SER A 869 40.17 -24.94 -8.15
N LEU A 870 39.77 -24.35 -9.28
CA LEU A 870 40.67 -24.08 -10.41
C LEU A 870 41.15 -22.63 -10.47
N TRP A 871 40.24 -21.65 -10.28
CA TRP A 871 40.53 -20.24 -10.50
C TRP A 871 41.14 -19.56 -9.27
N TRP A 872 40.61 -19.84 -8.07
CA TRP A 872 41.09 -19.20 -6.84
C TRP A 872 42.60 -19.40 -6.59
N PRO A 873 43.18 -20.61 -6.76
CA PRO A 873 44.63 -20.79 -6.67
C PRO A 873 45.42 -19.94 -7.67
N MET A 874 44.88 -19.70 -8.87
CA MET A 874 45.57 -18.92 -9.92
C MET A 874 45.60 -17.43 -9.61
N VAL A 875 44.61 -16.92 -8.87
CA VAL A 875 44.47 -15.50 -8.52
C VAL A 875 45.05 -15.20 -7.14
N GLY A 876 45.51 -16.21 -6.40
CA GLY A 876 46.04 -16.04 -5.05
C GLY A 876 44.96 -15.84 -3.99
N VAL A 877 43.70 -16.17 -4.31
CA VAL A 877 42.60 -16.28 -3.36
C VAL A 877 42.65 -17.71 -2.81
N GLY A 878 42.84 -17.89 -1.49
CA GLY A 878 43.48 -19.07 -0.92
C GLY A 878 42.96 -20.46 -1.32
N LEU A 879 43.85 -21.26 -1.92
CA LEU A 879 44.00 -22.71 -1.72
C LEU A 879 45.52 -23.00 -1.61
N SER A 880 46.14 -22.69 -0.48
CA SER A 880 47.49 -23.16 -0.13
C SER A 880 47.43 -24.04 1.12
N GLY A 881 46.95 -25.26 0.92
CA GLY A 881 47.27 -26.41 1.76
C GLY A 881 48.18 -27.34 0.97
N SER A 882 49.40 -26.91 0.70
CA SER A 882 50.53 -27.77 0.34
C SER A 882 51.75 -27.31 1.12
#